data_AF-A0A8H3E3P5-F1
#
_entry.id   AF-A0A8H3E3P5-F1
#
_cell.length_a   1.000
_cell.length_b   1.000
_cell.length_c   1.000
_cell.angle_alpha   90.00
_cell.angle_beta   90.00
_cell.angle_gamma   90.00
#
_symmetry.space_group_name_H-M   'P 1'
#
loop_
_entity.id
_entity.type
_entity.pdbx_description
1 polymer ?
#
loop_
_entity_poly.entity_id
_entity_poly.type
_entity_poly.pdbx_seq_one_letter_code
_entity_poly.pdbx_strand_id
1 'polypeptide(L)'
;MGPLCTFARQFLITDSLHHHRATIMDAKVRALVDMGATPAQARAALRKFSDVETAAEQIFDGRFDHIKDEDEEMKDVEKDAGKRATTPDDDENGDEDGDEEDEGSGVDDYVDYDSDYEAKAVAGKDAGVHGDPYAGIFFSKDRKEEVIEVEEEPELIFIPGNSDPVPLMTQSEWMKGCPEGGEQGFLFQLYNGLSTGSCACPSQCGASRERSKQDFFAIYSSFTAYTIALRETVQPTCSKCKQVYCLACGETVSATPTQQRSFPGASGTADVLFHCANLQGVILGIGLHMIEQLFQEHHRAHDDTVGVSKKRKVSPQAGAYDDDDEYMSGEIARGKKAKAGTGYAGMGKEDNTGYLEAMQTQKARDSKMAALMAEVREFLPSLQRKGGVQTSDYLVHPSALAHLRRRFNWIGSTLLRNDSLADMSDRSVLYFELFSWLETISNHEALASMMAMPIMVVASIKPKAPIAGSGSRPAQRERIIMYEGSSGPRELLESIVIQAQAAIKGLEGMKPIDAENPEGEMTESEKRMTVSEKGKQKELADAVPDENLNLLRFCERILSAAAGIDRSLRETKGDDFVRRLHSSLPKAAGGVFAPSSEDQPGVVPGETDEETTQIYESWANKCRFEYCDLSIPAPAPKEGENTPSAPSYKFYFNNDARMLANADIPKRSLAIAKELAVLTTNLPVAWGSSVFLRVDESRVDVIKALITGPEGTPFLFDIFLGASYNNSPPSVKYMTTNGGRFRFNPNLYADGKVCLSLLGTWSGPGWISGKSTLLQVLISIQSMILCDEPYLNEPGWSSGGGTPASKAYSANVRRMVVHTAMLGNLKAPPEPFADVITTHFRLKARSLLKQLDEWLELDDGRALDGQNGGGQANSAGTGAGQALSRDVQELKSLLMKLDPKATSGNAESRTEP
;
A
#
# COMPACT_ATOMS: atom_id res chain seq x y z
N MET A 1 -50.75 -52.31 44.53
CA MET A 1 -50.21 -51.60 43.35
C MET A 1 -49.68 -50.22 43.77
N GLY A 2 -48.63 -50.19 44.58
CA GLY A 2 -48.09 -48.96 45.21
C GLY A 2 -46.71 -48.46 44.73
N PRO A 3 -45.79 -49.26 44.12
CA PRO A 3 -44.45 -48.75 43.82
C PRO A 3 -44.21 -48.31 42.35
N LEU A 4 -45.11 -48.63 41.41
CA LEU A 4 -44.87 -48.39 39.98
C LEU A 4 -45.26 -46.99 39.49
N CYS A 5 -46.11 -46.27 40.23
CA CYS A 5 -46.58 -44.94 39.82
C CYS A 5 -45.61 -43.80 40.20
N THR A 6 -44.78 -44.01 41.21
CA THR A 6 -43.80 -43.02 41.69
C THR A 6 -42.57 -42.96 40.78
N PHE A 7 -42.10 -44.10 40.28
CA PHE A 7 -40.95 -44.17 39.37
C PHE A 7 -41.23 -43.54 38.00
N ALA A 8 -42.44 -43.73 37.45
CA ALA A 8 -42.83 -43.14 36.16
C ALA A 8 -42.98 -41.61 36.22
N ARG A 9 -43.48 -41.07 37.34
CA ARG A 9 -43.54 -39.62 37.56
C ARG A 9 -42.15 -39.01 37.75
N GLN A 10 -41.24 -39.71 38.42
CA GLN A 10 -39.88 -39.22 38.64
C GLN A 10 -39.06 -39.25 37.34
N PHE A 11 -39.23 -40.27 36.49
CA PHE A 11 -38.61 -40.36 35.17
C PHE A 11 -39.09 -39.26 34.21
N LEU A 12 -40.40 -38.97 34.17
CA LEU A 12 -40.95 -37.91 33.30
C LEU A 12 -40.53 -36.50 33.74
N ILE A 13 -40.33 -36.27 35.05
CA ILE A 13 -39.82 -35.00 35.57
C ILE A 13 -38.31 -34.87 35.28
N THR A 14 -37.53 -35.96 35.39
CA THR A 14 -36.10 -35.95 35.05
C THR A 14 -35.85 -35.79 33.56
N ASP A 15 -36.67 -36.41 32.70
CA ASP A 15 -36.59 -36.24 31.24
C ASP A 15 -36.99 -34.83 30.82
N SER A 16 -38.06 -34.26 31.40
CA SER A 16 -38.45 -32.88 31.13
C SER A 16 -37.39 -31.87 31.58
N LEU A 17 -36.76 -32.09 32.74
CA LEU A 17 -35.64 -31.28 33.22
C LEU A 17 -34.37 -31.45 32.37
N HIS A 18 -34.08 -32.66 31.86
CA HIS A 18 -32.96 -32.90 30.94
C HIS A 18 -33.21 -32.25 29.58
N HIS A 19 -34.42 -32.35 29.03
CA HIS A 19 -34.79 -31.70 27.78
C HIS A 19 -34.77 -30.18 27.90
N HIS A 20 -35.20 -29.64 29.04
CA HIS A 20 -35.14 -28.20 29.31
C HIS A 20 -33.71 -27.70 29.53
N ARG A 21 -32.85 -28.48 30.19
CA ARG A 21 -31.41 -28.18 30.33
C ARG A 21 -30.65 -28.30 29.01
N ALA A 22 -31.00 -29.28 28.16
CA ALA A 22 -30.40 -29.46 26.84
C ALA A 22 -30.75 -28.29 25.91
N THR A 23 -32.02 -27.85 25.90
CA THR A 23 -32.45 -26.68 25.10
C THR A 23 -31.82 -25.36 25.57
N ILE A 24 -31.59 -25.20 26.88
CA ILE A 24 -30.86 -24.04 27.43
C ILE A 24 -29.37 -24.11 27.07
N MET A 25 -28.74 -25.29 27.17
CA MET A 25 -27.35 -25.50 26.75
C MET A 25 -27.18 -25.24 25.25
N ASP A 26 -28.08 -25.73 24.40
CA ASP A 26 -28.03 -25.51 22.95
C ASP A 26 -28.21 -24.04 22.56
N ALA A 27 -29.00 -23.27 23.33
CA ALA A 27 -29.12 -21.83 23.14
C ALA A 27 -27.83 -21.09 23.54
N LYS A 28 -27.19 -21.50 24.64
CA LYS A 28 -25.90 -20.94 25.09
C LYS A 28 -24.74 -21.30 24.14
N VAL A 29 -24.71 -22.53 23.63
CA VAL A 29 -23.73 -22.98 22.63
C VAL A 29 -23.91 -22.20 21.34
N ARG A 30 -25.15 -22.03 20.87
CA ARG A 30 -25.43 -21.19 19.68
C ARG A 30 -24.94 -19.77 19.87
N ALA A 31 -25.20 -19.14 21.01
CA ALA A 31 -24.69 -17.80 21.29
C ALA A 31 -23.15 -17.72 21.19
N LEU A 32 -22.40 -18.73 21.66
CA LEU A 32 -20.93 -18.79 21.53
C LEU A 32 -20.45 -19.04 20.09
N VAL A 33 -21.18 -19.87 19.32
CA VAL A 33 -20.85 -20.14 17.91
C VAL A 33 -21.14 -18.93 17.03
N ASP A 34 -22.24 -18.22 17.29
CA ASP A 34 -22.57 -16.95 16.64
C ASP A 34 -21.51 -15.86 16.93
N MET A 35 -20.69 -16.04 17.98
CA MET A 35 -19.55 -15.17 18.34
C MET A 35 -18.21 -15.60 17.70
N GLY A 36 -18.19 -16.62 16.85
CA GLY A 36 -16.99 -17.08 16.15
C GLY A 36 -16.20 -18.18 16.85
N ALA A 37 -16.72 -18.75 17.95
CA ALA A 37 -16.14 -19.96 18.56
C ALA A 37 -16.57 -21.21 17.79
N THR A 38 -15.73 -22.25 17.77
CA THR A 38 -16.16 -23.53 17.21
C THR A 38 -17.22 -24.20 18.10
N PRO A 39 -18.16 -25.00 17.55
CA PRO A 39 -19.13 -25.75 18.35
C PRO A 39 -18.48 -26.63 19.43
N ALA A 40 -17.30 -27.20 19.17
CA ALA A 40 -16.55 -27.96 20.16
C ALA A 40 -16.00 -27.07 21.29
N GLN A 41 -15.40 -25.91 20.96
CA GLN A 41 -14.93 -24.94 21.95
C GLN A 41 -16.06 -24.41 22.82
N ALA A 42 -17.19 -24.02 22.20
CA ALA A 42 -18.38 -23.52 22.89
C ALA A 42 -18.94 -24.52 23.91
N ARG A 43 -19.03 -25.80 23.53
CA ARG A 43 -19.48 -26.87 24.44
C ARG A 43 -18.47 -27.16 25.55
N ALA A 44 -17.16 -27.11 25.25
CA ALA A 44 -16.11 -27.34 26.23
C ALA A 44 -16.03 -26.23 27.28
N ALA A 45 -16.19 -24.97 26.86
CA ALA A 45 -16.21 -23.83 27.76
C ALA A 45 -17.46 -23.82 28.63
N LEU A 46 -18.65 -24.07 28.06
CA LEU A 46 -19.91 -24.10 28.83
C LEU A 46 -20.02 -25.26 29.83
N ARG A 47 -19.21 -26.31 29.67
CA ARG A 47 -19.07 -27.38 30.67
C ARG A 47 -18.27 -26.93 31.89
N LYS A 48 -17.32 -26.01 31.72
CA LYS A 48 -16.49 -25.47 32.82
C LYS A 48 -17.07 -24.19 33.41
N PHE A 49 -17.69 -23.37 32.59
CA PHE A 49 -18.25 -22.08 32.94
C PHE A 49 -19.73 -22.08 32.54
N SER A 50 -20.62 -22.20 33.53
CA SER A 50 -22.07 -22.30 33.28
C SER A 50 -22.69 -21.01 32.71
N ASP A 51 -21.98 -19.90 32.86
CA ASP A 51 -22.38 -18.58 32.37
C ASP A 51 -21.74 -18.28 31.01
N VAL A 52 -22.51 -17.66 30.11
CA VAL A 52 -22.08 -17.42 28.72
C VAL A 52 -20.98 -16.36 28.67
N GLU A 53 -21.03 -15.34 29.54
CA GLU A 53 -20.05 -14.26 29.55
C GLU A 53 -18.69 -14.76 30.01
N THR A 54 -18.69 -15.54 31.10
CA THR A 54 -17.45 -16.16 31.59
C THR A 54 -16.94 -17.23 30.63
N ALA A 55 -17.82 -18.00 29.96
CA ALA A 55 -17.39 -18.96 28.96
C ALA A 55 -16.77 -18.29 27.71
N ALA A 56 -17.36 -17.18 27.25
CA ALA A 56 -16.87 -16.41 26.11
C ALA A 56 -15.49 -15.80 26.38
N GLU A 57 -15.32 -15.14 27.53
CA GLU A 57 -14.03 -14.55 27.93
C GLU A 57 -12.91 -15.60 27.90
N GLN A 58 -13.18 -16.80 28.42
CA GLN A 58 -12.19 -17.87 28.49
C GLN A 58 -11.90 -18.54 27.13
N ILE A 59 -12.86 -18.54 26.22
CA ILE A 59 -12.63 -18.98 24.83
C ILE A 59 -11.75 -17.96 24.11
N PHE A 60 -12.10 -16.68 24.18
CA PHE A 60 -11.39 -15.63 23.43
C PHE A 60 -10.04 -15.23 24.05
N ASP A 61 -9.79 -15.57 25.32
CA ASP A 61 -8.46 -15.56 25.94
C ASP A 61 -7.55 -16.74 25.49
N GLY A 62 -8.03 -17.60 24.58
CA GLY A 62 -7.25 -18.69 23.98
C GLY A 62 -7.15 -19.96 24.84
N ARG A 63 -7.86 -20.07 25.97
CA ARG A 63 -7.79 -21.28 26.84
C ARG A 63 -8.36 -22.54 26.19
N PHE A 64 -9.10 -22.42 25.09
CA PHE A 64 -9.75 -23.54 24.40
C PHE A 64 -9.27 -23.75 22.95
N ASP A 65 -8.19 -23.09 22.52
CA ASP A 65 -7.65 -23.17 21.15
C ASP A 65 -7.15 -24.56 20.75
N HIS A 66 -6.81 -25.39 21.74
CA HIS A 66 -6.39 -26.78 21.54
C HIS A 66 -7.53 -27.72 21.12
N ILE A 67 -8.79 -27.26 21.12
CA ILE A 67 -9.97 -28.06 20.79
C ILE A 67 -10.37 -27.77 19.34
N LYS A 68 -10.11 -28.73 18.45
CA LYS A 68 -10.54 -28.73 17.04
C LYS A 68 -11.84 -29.54 16.87
N ASP A 69 -12.67 -29.17 15.89
CA ASP A 69 -13.93 -29.87 15.59
C ASP A 69 -13.67 -31.24 14.93
N GLU A 70 -14.53 -32.23 15.25
CA GLU A 70 -14.43 -33.62 14.76
C GLU A 70 -14.78 -33.80 13.26
N ASP A 71 -15.13 -32.72 12.55
CA ASP A 71 -15.54 -32.76 11.13
C ASP A 71 -14.37 -32.56 10.14
N GLU A 72 -13.13 -32.41 10.61
CA GLU A 72 -11.92 -32.35 9.75
C GLU A 72 -11.31 -33.73 9.42
N GLU A 73 -11.95 -34.85 9.76
CA GLU A 73 -11.51 -36.18 9.30
C GLU A 73 -12.06 -36.52 7.90
N MET A 74 -11.60 -35.79 6.87
CA MET A 74 -11.38 -36.37 5.53
C MET A 74 -10.68 -35.37 4.59
N LYS A 75 -9.35 -35.28 4.73
CA LYS A 75 -8.35 -35.25 3.64
C LYS A 75 -7.00 -34.85 4.23
N ASP A 76 -6.24 -35.84 4.66
CA ASP A 76 -4.78 -35.74 4.57
C ASP A 76 -4.22 -37.12 4.20
N VAL A 77 -3.64 -37.16 3.00
CA VAL A 77 -2.78 -38.24 2.54
C VAL A 77 -1.36 -37.81 2.88
N GLU A 78 -0.75 -38.59 3.76
CA GLU A 78 0.69 -38.80 3.99
C GLU A 78 1.61 -37.56 4.00
N LYS A 79 2.04 -37.16 5.20
CA LYS A 79 3.46 -36.85 5.44
C LYS A 79 3.99 -37.52 6.72
N ASP A 80 4.95 -38.38 6.43
CA ASP A 80 5.87 -39.17 7.24
C ASP A 80 6.23 -38.61 8.63
N ALA A 81 5.97 -39.42 9.66
CA ALA A 81 6.34 -39.16 11.05
C ALA A 81 7.70 -39.82 11.37
N GLY A 82 8.76 -39.03 11.29
CA GLY A 82 10.07 -39.38 11.83
C GLY A 82 10.05 -39.44 13.36
N LYS A 83 10.16 -40.67 13.88
CA LYS A 83 10.18 -41.07 15.29
C LYS A 83 11.17 -40.24 16.13
N ARG A 84 10.71 -39.67 17.25
CA ARG A 84 11.56 -39.26 18.37
C ARG A 84 11.47 -40.33 19.47
N ALA A 85 12.62 -40.92 19.77
CA ALA A 85 12.77 -42.03 20.70
C ALA A 85 12.48 -41.60 22.15
N THR A 86 11.67 -42.41 22.81
CA THR A 86 11.52 -42.51 24.25
C THR A 86 12.84 -42.98 24.87
N THR A 87 13.22 -42.38 26.00
CA THR A 87 14.17 -42.99 26.95
C THR A 87 13.48 -43.17 28.30
N PRO A 88 13.76 -44.26 29.04
CA PRO A 88 13.05 -44.64 30.26
C PRO A 88 13.80 -44.22 31.53
N ASP A 89 13.07 -44.06 32.62
CA ASP A 89 13.61 -44.00 33.99
C ASP A 89 13.94 -45.41 34.52
N ASP A 90 15.09 -45.57 35.16
CA ASP A 90 15.26 -46.10 36.53
C ASP A 90 16.76 -46.31 36.90
N ASP A 91 17.07 -45.89 38.13
CA ASP A 91 18.01 -46.44 39.13
C ASP A 91 19.57 -46.36 39.04
N GLU A 92 20.08 -45.89 40.19
CA GLU A 92 21.24 -46.36 40.97
C GLU A 92 22.71 -45.91 40.69
N ASN A 93 23.26 -45.28 41.76
CA ASN A 93 24.60 -45.44 42.35
C ASN A 93 25.85 -44.74 41.77
N GLY A 94 26.55 -44.04 42.68
CA GLY A 94 28.01 -44.14 42.85
C GLY A 94 28.80 -42.86 42.59
N ASP A 95 29.31 -42.26 43.69
CA ASP A 95 30.71 -41.89 43.98
C ASP A 95 31.54 -41.16 42.89
N GLU A 96 32.49 -40.25 43.12
CA GLU A 96 33.19 -39.62 44.25
C GLU A 96 34.12 -38.59 43.57
N ASP A 97 34.44 -37.51 44.29
CA ASP A 97 35.71 -36.76 44.31
C ASP A 97 36.30 -36.05 43.07
N GLY A 98 36.84 -34.85 43.35
CA GLY A 98 37.95 -34.29 42.57
C GLY A 98 38.04 -32.77 42.60
N ASP A 99 38.61 -32.23 43.68
CA ASP A 99 39.09 -30.85 43.85
C ASP A 99 39.90 -30.31 42.65
N GLU A 100 39.88 -28.99 42.43
CA GLU A 100 41.06 -28.14 42.69
C GLU A 100 40.78 -26.65 42.39
N GLU A 101 41.17 -25.85 43.37
CA GLU A 101 41.27 -24.40 43.41
C GLU A 101 42.38 -23.90 42.45
N ASP A 102 42.27 -22.70 41.88
CA ASP A 102 43.24 -21.63 42.16
C ASP A 102 42.76 -20.26 41.63
N GLU A 103 43.02 -19.26 42.47
CA GLU A 103 42.67 -17.85 42.36
C GLU A 103 43.77 -17.02 41.65
N GLY A 104 43.44 -15.76 41.36
CA GLY A 104 44.44 -14.69 41.12
C GLY A 104 44.03 -13.70 40.02
N SER A 105 43.06 -12.82 40.25
CA SER A 105 43.15 -11.51 40.94
C SER A 105 43.70 -10.35 40.09
N GLY A 106 42.94 -9.24 40.03
CA GLY A 106 43.41 -7.92 39.55
C GLY A 106 42.34 -7.11 38.80
N VAL A 107 41.29 -6.58 39.47
CA VAL A 107 41.15 -5.15 39.91
C VAL A 107 40.91 -4.22 38.70
N ASP A 108 39.77 -3.52 38.50
CA ASP A 108 39.03 -2.61 39.38
C ASP A 108 37.54 -2.45 38.99
N ASP A 109 36.78 -2.04 39.99
CA ASP A 109 35.32 -2.03 40.16
C ASP A 109 34.68 -0.71 39.64
N TYR A 110 33.64 -0.80 38.80
CA TYR A 110 32.61 0.24 38.68
C TYR A 110 31.25 -0.46 38.54
N VAL A 111 30.44 -0.26 39.58
CA VAL A 111 29.17 -0.95 39.85
C VAL A 111 28.16 -0.72 38.73
N ASP A 112 27.90 -1.79 37.98
CA ASP A 112 26.76 -1.95 37.07
C ASP A 112 25.58 -2.49 37.89
N TYR A 113 24.51 -1.72 38.00
CA TYR A 113 23.26 -2.13 38.65
C TYR A 113 22.28 -2.50 37.54
N ASP A 114 22.54 -3.65 36.91
CA ASP A 114 21.60 -4.32 36.01
C ASP A 114 20.91 -5.46 36.76
N SER A 115 19.58 -5.43 36.72
CA SER A 115 18.72 -6.62 36.79
C SER A 115 17.29 -6.19 36.44
N ASP A 116 16.51 -6.74 35.53
CA ASP A 116 16.63 -7.76 34.48
C ASP A 116 15.34 -7.58 33.65
N TYR A 117 15.40 -7.58 32.31
CA TYR A 117 14.23 -8.00 31.50
C TYR A 117 14.65 -8.63 30.17
N GLU A 118 15.47 -9.69 30.28
CA GLU A 118 15.45 -10.79 29.33
C GLU A 118 14.83 -12.00 30.04
N ALA A 119 13.60 -12.36 29.70
CA ALA A 119 12.99 -13.60 30.16
C ALA A 119 12.39 -14.35 28.96
N LYS A 120 13.07 -15.46 28.64
CA LYS A 120 12.57 -16.60 27.88
C LYS A 120 11.11 -16.90 28.25
N ALA A 121 10.25 -16.96 27.23
CA ALA A 121 8.85 -17.38 27.38
C ALA A 121 8.78 -18.85 27.85
N VAL A 122 8.67 -19.03 29.16
CA VAL A 122 8.18 -20.24 29.82
C VAL A 122 6.84 -19.88 30.45
N ALA A 123 5.82 -20.67 30.12
CA ALA A 123 4.46 -20.51 30.63
C ALA A 123 4.43 -20.51 32.18
N GLY A 124 3.83 -19.47 32.76
CA GLY A 124 3.62 -19.36 34.20
C GLY A 124 2.83 -18.09 34.58
N LYS A 125 1.67 -18.31 35.20
CA LYS A 125 0.63 -17.36 35.62
C LYS A 125 1.06 -16.11 36.42
N ASP A 126 0.33 -15.04 36.08
CA ASP A 126 -0.21 -13.93 36.90
C ASP A 126 0.67 -12.76 37.39
N ALA A 127 0.16 -11.58 37.00
CA ALA A 127 0.16 -10.27 37.65
C ALA A 127 1.20 -9.24 37.20
N GLY A 128 0.85 -8.42 36.18
CA GLY A 128 1.58 -7.18 35.90
C GLY A 128 1.19 -6.32 34.69
N VAL A 129 0.39 -6.80 33.71
CA VAL A 129 0.06 -6.04 32.49
C VAL A 129 -1.40 -6.28 32.10
N HIS A 130 -2.35 -5.49 32.63
CA HIS A 130 -3.79 -5.70 32.43
C HIS A 130 -4.48 -4.61 31.61
N GLY A 131 -3.74 -3.88 30.76
CA GLY A 131 -4.29 -2.74 30.01
C GLY A 131 -4.13 -2.77 28.49
N ASP A 132 -3.23 -3.61 27.93
CA ASP A 132 -3.00 -3.68 26.49
C ASP A 132 -3.60 -4.98 25.91
N PRO A 133 -4.69 -4.91 25.11
CA PRO A 133 -5.31 -6.07 24.47
C PRO A 133 -4.39 -6.85 23.53
N TYR A 134 -3.25 -6.25 23.15
CA TYR A 134 -2.32 -6.78 22.15
C TYR A 134 -0.98 -7.25 22.73
N ALA A 135 -0.86 -7.29 24.05
CA ALA A 135 0.35 -7.78 24.70
C ALA A 135 0.66 -9.24 24.27
N GLY A 136 1.80 -9.44 23.60
CA GLY A 136 2.27 -10.76 23.16
C GLY A 136 1.81 -11.22 21.77
N ILE A 137 1.08 -10.39 21.00
CA ILE A 137 0.67 -10.72 19.63
C ILE A 137 1.76 -10.29 18.63
N PHE A 138 2.28 -11.24 17.86
CA PHE A 138 3.24 -10.97 16.78
C PHE A 138 2.52 -10.90 15.42
N PHE A 139 2.58 -9.73 14.78
CA PHE A 139 1.93 -9.46 13.51
C PHE A 139 2.90 -9.67 12.34
N SER A 140 2.60 -10.64 11.47
CA SER A 140 3.33 -10.85 10.20
C SER A 140 2.51 -10.37 9.00
N LYS A 141 3.19 -9.77 8.02
CA LYS A 141 2.60 -9.39 6.73
C LYS A 141 2.17 -10.61 5.91
N ASP A 142 2.79 -11.76 6.14
CA ASP A 142 2.50 -13.01 5.41
C ASP A 142 1.37 -13.83 6.06
N ARG A 143 0.77 -13.33 7.15
CA ARG A 143 -0.31 -14.03 7.85
C ARG A 143 -1.58 -14.05 7.00
N LYS A 144 -2.21 -15.23 6.92
CA LYS A 144 -3.53 -15.44 6.33
C LYS A 144 -4.45 -16.08 7.35
N GLU A 145 -5.68 -15.60 7.43
CA GLU A 145 -6.66 -16.05 8.42
C GLU A 145 -8.04 -16.18 7.80
N GLU A 146 -8.68 -17.33 8.01
CA GLU A 146 -10.04 -17.59 7.54
C GLU A 146 -11.02 -17.38 8.69
N VAL A 147 -12.00 -16.49 8.49
CA VAL A 147 -13.02 -16.14 9.48
C VAL A 147 -14.38 -16.40 8.88
N ILE A 148 -15.24 -17.07 9.65
CA ILE A 148 -16.64 -17.30 9.27
C ILE A 148 -17.47 -16.16 9.83
N GLU A 149 -18.01 -15.30 8.96
CA GLU A 149 -18.95 -14.26 9.35
C GLU A 149 -20.39 -14.70 9.04
N VAL A 150 -21.28 -14.54 10.02
CA VAL A 150 -22.71 -14.84 9.90
C VAL A 150 -23.44 -13.57 9.45
N GLU A 151 -24.01 -13.58 8.25
CA GLU A 151 -24.86 -12.48 7.77
C GLU A 151 -26.27 -12.65 8.35
N GLU A 152 -26.61 -11.80 9.33
CA GLU A 152 -27.94 -11.71 9.94
C GLU A 152 -28.86 -10.81 9.09
N GLU A 153 -30.17 -11.04 9.15
CA GLU A 153 -31.13 -10.14 8.51
C GLU A 153 -31.18 -8.81 9.27
N PRO A 154 -31.18 -7.66 8.57
CA PRO A 154 -31.17 -6.35 9.23
C PRO A 154 -32.44 -6.16 10.07
N GLU A 155 -32.26 -5.93 11.38
CA GLU A 155 -33.35 -5.65 12.29
C GLU A 155 -33.78 -4.18 12.18
N LEU A 156 -35.08 -3.94 12.00
CA LEU A 156 -35.67 -2.59 11.90
C LEU A 156 -36.50 -2.28 13.15
N ILE A 157 -36.25 -1.12 13.76
CA ILE A 157 -36.95 -0.66 14.96
C ILE A 157 -37.70 0.65 14.72
N PHE A 158 -38.82 0.85 15.42
CA PHE A 158 -39.58 2.10 15.38
C PHE A 158 -39.27 2.93 16.61
N ILE A 159 -38.65 4.10 16.41
CA ILE A 159 -38.30 5.02 17.49
C ILE A 159 -39.43 6.05 17.66
N PRO A 160 -39.92 6.30 18.90
CA PRO A 160 -40.96 7.29 19.13
C PRO A 160 -40.54 8.69 18.62
N GLY A 161 -41.26 9.22 17.63
CA GLY A 161 -40.99 10.53 17.02
C GLY A 161 -40.39 10.49 15.61
N ASN A 162 -39.97 9.32 15.11
CA ASN A 162 -39.59 9.11 13.72
C ASN A 162 -40.67 8.29 12.98
N SER A 163 -41.05 8.69 11.77
CA SER A 163 -42.04 7.95 10.96
C SER A 163 -41.44 6.72 10.27
N ASP A 164 -40.13 6.74 10.02
CA ASP A 164 -39.44 5.70 9.27
C ASP A 164 -38.73 4.72 10.23
N PRO A 165 -38.76 3.40 9.94
CA PRO A 165 -38.04 2.42 10.73
C PRO A 165 -36.52 2.63 10.62
N VAL A 166 -35.83 2.55 11.75
CA VAL A 166 -34.39 2.76 11.88
C VAL A 166 -33.69 1.40 11.98
N PRO A 167 -32.60 1.15 11.23
CA PRO A 167 -31.83 -0.08 11.37
C PRO A 167 -31.15 -0.15 12.73
N LEU A 168 -31.17 -1.34 13.32
CA LEU A 168 -30.49 -1.65 14.56
C LEU A 168 -29.23 -2.46 14.24
N MET A 169 -28.08 -2.01 14.74
CA MET A 169 -26.84 -2.75 14.58
C MET A 169 -26.92 -4.06 15.35
N THR A 170 -26.77 -5.18 14.65
CA THR A 170 -26.82 -6.49 15.29
C THR A 170 -25.50 -6.84 15.98
N GLN A 171 -25.51 -7.93 16.75
CA GLN A 171 -24.29 -8.40 17.42
C GLN A 171 -23.24 -8.83 16.39
N SER A 172 -23.61 -9.56 15.34
CA SER A 172 -22.68 -9.98 14.30
C SER A 172 -22.08 -8.77 13.56
N GLU A 173 -22.89 -7.76 13.26
CA GLU A 173 -22.42 -6.52 12.65
C GLU A 173 -21.46 -5.74 13.56
N TRP A 174 -21.73 -5.67 14.87
CA TRP A 174 -20.83 -5.05 15.85
C TRP A 174 -19.48 -5.76 15.90
N MET A 175 -19.50 -7.09 15.90
CA MET A 175 -18.32 -7.96 16.04
C MET A 175 -17.51 -8.15 14.75
N LYS A 176 -18.01 -7.65 13.60
CA LYS A 176 -17.41 -7.78 12.26
C LYS A 176 -15.91 -7.44 12.21
N GLY A 177 -15.15 -8.24 11.46
CA GLY A 177 -13.70 -8.08 11.28
C GLY A 177 -12.86 -9.24 11.83
N CYS A 178 -11.57 -9.24 11.51
CA CYS A 178 -10.63 -10.28 11.92
C CYS A 178 -10.44 -10.31 13.45
N PRO A 179 -10.73 -11.44 14.14
CA PRO A 179 -10.56 -11.56 15.58
C PRO A 179 -9.08 -11.61 15.95
N GLU A 180 -8.66 -10.82 16.93
CA GLU A 180 -7.30 -10.89 17.48
C GLU A 180 -7.28 -10.66 18.98
N GLY A 181 -6.50 -11.47 19.70
CA GLY A 181 -6.39 -11.38 21.16
C GLY A 181 -7.74 -11.35 21.86
N GLY A 182 -7.81 -10.59 22.96
CA GLY A 182 -9.03 -10.43 23.77
C GLY A 182 -10.09 -9.48 23.18
N GLU A 183 -9.90 -8.94 21.97
CA GLU A 183 -10.80 -7.92 21.40
C GLU A 183 -12.26 -8.36 21.30
N GLN A 184 -12.50 -9.62 20.89
CA GLN A 184 -13.86 -10.15 20.80
C GLN A 184 -14.53 -10.21 22.17
N GLY A 185 -13.78 -10.55 23.22
CA GLY A 185 -14.27 -10.52 24.60
C GLY A 185 -14.74 -9.13 25.00
N PHE A 186 -13.93 -8.09 24.77
CA PHE A 186 -14.29 -6.71 25.12
C PHE A 186 -15.48 -6.17 24.34
N LEU A 187 -15.55 -6.45 23.03
CA LEU A 187 -16.69 -6.04 22.19
C LEU A 187 -17.98 -6.72 22.67
N PHE A 188 -17.91 -8.01 23.00
CA PHE A 188 -19.04 -8.76 23.50
C PHE A 188 -19.53 -8.26 24.87
N GLN A 189 -18.61 -8.09 25.83
CA GLN A 189 -18.94 -7.61 27.18
C GLN A 189 -19.67 -6.26 27.12
N LEU A 190 -19.19 -5.34 26.28
CA LEU A 190 -19.82 -4.03 26.12
C LEU A 190 -21.21 -4.14 25.46
N TYR A 191 -21.33 -4.92 24.37
CA TYR A 191 -22.61 -5.10 23.68
C TYR A 191 -23.66 -5.77 24.56
N ASN A 192 -23.31 -6.86 25.25
CA ASN A 192 -24.24 -7.60 26.10
C ASN A 192 -24.60 -6.82 27.37
N GLY A 193 -23.62 -6.15 28.00
CA GLY A 193 -23.85 -5.37 29.22
C GLY A 193 -24.72 -4.12 29.01
N LEU A 194 -24.79 -3.61 27.77
CA LEU A 194 -25.68 -2.51 27.39
C LEU A 194 -27.00 -2.99 26.75
N SER A 195 -27.03 -4.20 26.20
CA SER A 195 -28.23 -4.78 25.59
C SER A 195 -29.13 -5.53 26.57
N THR A 196 -28.56 -6.01 27.69
CA THR A 196 -29.27 -6.83 28.68
C THR A 196 -29.09 -6.27 30.10
N GLY A 197 -30.11 -6.48 30.94
CA GLY A 197 -30.06 -6.12 32.37
C GLY A 197 -30.74 -4.80 32.73
N SER A 198 -30.68 -4.46 34.01
CA SER A 198 -31.30 -3.24 34.57
C SER A 198 -30.26 -2.38 35.27
N CYS A 199 -30.24 -1.09 34.98
CA CYS A 199 -29.39 -0.12 35.65
C CYS A 199 -30.09 0.39 36.91
N ALA A 200 -29.61 -0.07 38.08
CA ALA A 200 -30.07 0.45 39.36
C ALA A 200 -29.62 1.90 39.54
N CYS A 201 -30.44 2.70 40.21
CA CYS A 201 -30.09 4.08 40.55
C CYS A 201 -28.89 4.11 41.50
N PRO A 202 -27.85 4.94 41.25
CA PRO A 202 -26.65 5.02 42.09
C PRO A 202 -26.93 5.41 43.54
N SER A 203 -28.00 6.17 43.79
CA SER A 203 -28.42 6.54 45.15
C SER A 203 -29.17 5.42 45.89
N GLN A 204 -29.22 4.20 45.32
CA GLN A 204 -29.86 3.01 45.90
C GLN A 204 -31.33 3.21 46.34
N CYS A 205 -32.06 4.15 45.73
CA CYS A 205 -33.45 4.45 46.07
C CYS A 205 -34.47 3.38 45.63
N GLY A 206 -34.00 2.25 45.11
CA GLY A 206 -34.83 1.15 44.60
C GLY A 206 -35.59 1.49 43.32
N ALA A 207 -35.15 2.47 42.54
CA ALA A 207 -35.57 2.65 41.15
C ALA A 207 -34.53 1.99 40.24
N SER A 208 -34.97 1.23 39.24
CA SER A 208 -34.12 0.63 38.21
C SER A 208 -34.71 0.92 36.85
N ARG A 209 -33.87 1.17 35.85
CA ARG A 209 -34.27 1.33 34.45
C ARG A 209 -33.73 0.15 33.65
N GLU A 210 -34.59 -0.52 32.90
CA GLU A 210 -34.18 -1.59 32.00
C GLU A 210 -33.35 -1.02 30.85
N ARG A 211 -32.27 -1.71 30.48
CA ARG A 211 -31.44 -1.39 29.33
C ARG A 211 -31.96 -2.15 28.12
N SER A 212 -32.08 -1.48 26.98
CA SER A 212 -32.44 -2.11 25.71
C SER A 212 -31.36 -1.86 24.66
N LYS A 213 -31.15 -2.83 23.77
CA LYS A 213 -30.27 -2.67 22.60
C LYS A 213 -30.63 -1.43 21.74
N GLN A 214 -31.92 -1.08 21.71
CA GLN A 214 -32.44 0.08 20.96
C GLN A 214 -31.94 1.42 21.52
N ASP A 215 -31.60 1.48 22.81
CA ASP A 215 -31.17 2.72 23.46
C ASP A 215 -29.75 3.16 23.04
N PHE A 216 -28.93 2.22 22.56
CA PHE A 216 -27.50 2.42 22.33
C PHE A 216 -27.07 2.15 20.88
N PHE A 217 -27.66 1.15 20.22
CA PHE A 217 -27.16 0.58 18.95
C PHE A 217 -28.04 0.89 17.72
N ALA A 218 -28.96 1.85 17.84
CA ALA A 218 -29.78 2.31 16.71
C ALA A 218 -28.96 3.17 15.72
N ILE A 219 -29.02 2.86 14.43
CA ILE A 219 -28.28 3.55 13.37
C ILE A 219 -29.17 4.61 12.71
N TYR A 220 -29.02 5.87 13.13
CA TYR A 220 -29.81 6.99 12.59
C TYR A 220 -29.31 7.45 11.21
N SER A 221 -30.11 8.27 10.52
CA SER A 221 -29.77 8.84 9.20
C SER A 221 -28.58 9.79 9.20
N SER A 222 -28.21 10.35 10.35
CA SER A 222 -26.99 11.14 10.55
C SER A 222 -26.39 10.88 11.92
N PHE A 223 -25.07 11.02 12.03
CA PHE A 223 -24.34 10.79 13.28
C PHE A 223 -24.67 11.84 14.34
N THR A 224 -24.89 13.09 13.93
CA THR A 224 -25.42 14.14 14.80
C THR A 224 -26.80 13.76 15.37
N ALA A 225 -27.73 13.22 14.57
CA ALA A 225 -29.03 12.78 15.10
C ALA A 225 -28.89 11.63 16.11
N TYR A 226 -27.96 10.70 15.86
CA TYR A 226 -27.64 9.62 16.79
C TYR A 226 -27.12 10.15 18.13
N THR A 227 -26.14 11.06 18.12
CA THR A 227 -25.55 11.59 19.37
C THR A 227 -26.55 12.41 20.19
N ILE A 228 -27.45 13.16 19.56
CA ILE A 228 -28.54 13.88 20.24
C ILE A 228 -29.50 12.90 20.92
N ALA A 229 -30.00 11.91 20.17
CA ALA A 229 -30.93 10.92 20.70
C ALA A 229 -30.30 10.06 21.81
N LEU A 230 -29.02 9.71 21.66
CA LEU A 230 -28.26 9.01 22.69
C LEU A 230 -28.18 9.84 23.97
N ARG A 231 -27.88 11.14 23.87
CA ARG A 231 -27.78 12.05 25.03
C ARG A 231 -29.08 12.14 25.82
N GLU A 232 -30.22 12.23 25.14
CA GLU A 232 -31.53 12.24 25.78
C GLU A 232 -31.84 10.91 26.49
N THR A 233 -31.37 9.80 25.91
CA THR A 233 -31.66 8.45 26.42
C THR A 233 -30.77 8.06 27.60
N VAL A 234 -29.48 8.39 27.55
CA VAL A 234 -28.45 7.88 28.49
C VAL A 234 -28.32 8.67 29.78
N GLN A 235 -28.95 9.85 29.90
CA GLN A 235 -28.95 10.65 31.13
C GLN A 235 -30.35 10.76 31.76
N PRO A 236 -31.01 9.64 32.12
CA PRO A 236 -32.31 9.71 32.76
C PRO A 236 -32.24 10.39 34.12
N THR A 237 -33.27 11.19 34.40
CA THR A 237 -33.55 11.65 35.76
C THR A 237 -34.28 10.55 36.53
N CYS A 238 -33.74 10.13 37.67
CA CYS A 238 -34.39 9.14 38.51
C CYS A 238 -35.79 9.60 38.95
N SER A 239 -36.81 8.75 38.76
CA SER A 239 -38.19 9.05 39.14
C SER A 239 -38.38 9.26 40.65
N LYS A 240 -37.56 8.59 41.48
CA LYS A 240 -37.63 8.66 42.95
C LYS A 240 -36.75 9.75 43.57
N CYS A 241 -35.44 9.72 43.30
CA CYS A 241 -34.48 10.63 43.96
C CYS A 241 -34.11 11.87 43.13
N LYS A 242 -34.63 11.98 41.89
CA LYS A 242 -34.37 13.09 40.95
C LYS A 242 -32.89 13.31 40.60
N GLN A 243 -31.99 12.39 40.96
CA GLN A 243 -30.60 12.43 40.50
C GLN A 243 -30.52 12.00 39.04
N VAL A 244 -29.69 12.70 38.28
CA VAL A 244 -29.29 12.33 36.92
C VAL A 244 -28.13 11.36 37.02
N TYR A 245 -28.23 10.24 36.32
CA TYR A 245 -27.19 9.22 36.30
C TYR A 245 -27.00 8.70 34.87
N CYS A 246 -25.83 8.13 34.60
CA CYS A 246 -25.50 7.58 33.30
C CYS A 246 -26.03 6.16 33.18
N LEU A 247 -26.84 5.88 32.16
CA LEU A 247 -27.41 4.56 31.93
C LEU A 247 -26.35 3.50 31.60
N ALA A 248 -25.19 3.91 31.06
CA ALA A 248 -24.12 3.01 30.65
C ALA A 248 -23.21 2.56 31.81
N CYS A 249 -22.67 3.49 32.61
CA CYS A 249 -21.81 3.13 33.77
C CYS A 249 -22.58 3.03 35.10
N GLY A 250 -23.80 3.56 35.18
CA GLY A 250 -24.59 3.57 36.42
C GLY A 250 -24.19 4.64 37.43
N GLU A 251 -23.21 5.50 37.11
CA GLU A 251 -22.70 6.54 38.01
C GLU A 251 -23.50 7.84 37.92
N THR A 252 -23.43 8.66 38.97
CA THR A 252 -24.10 9.96 39.02
C THR A 252 -23.44 10.97 38.09
N VAL A 253 -24.23 11.63 37.24
CA VAL A 253 -23.75 12.71 36.39
C VAL A 253 -23.87 14.02 37.19
N SER A 254 -22.74 14.64 37.52
CA SER A 254 -22.76 15.92 38.25
C SER A 254 -23.30 17.03 37.36
N ALA A 255 -24.58 17.37 37.52
CA ALA A 255 -25.18 18.54 36.91
C ALA A 255 -24.71 19.81 37.66
N THR A 256 -23.61 20.41 37.21
CA THR A 256 -23.43 21.88 37.27
C THR A 256 -22.40 22.34 36.23
N PRO A 257 -22.82 23.08 35.20
CA PRO A 257 -21.90 23.72 34.23
C PRO A 257 -21.02 24.83 34.84
N THR A 258 -21.21 25.15 36.12
CA THR A 258 -20.63 26.33 36.80
C THR A 258 -19.43 26.03 37.69
N GLN A 259 -18.99 24.78 37.84
CA GLN A 259 -17.85 24.42 38.71
C GLN A 259 -16.69 23.69 38.04
N GLN A 260 -16.71 23.47 36.72
CA GLN A 260 -15.44 23.42 36.00
C GLN A 260 -14.88 24.83 36.02
N ARG A 261 -13.88 25.07 36.88
CA ARG A 261 -13.17 26.35 36.96
C ARG A 261 -12.78 26.79 35.56
N SER A 262 -13.55 27.75 35.05
CA SER A 262 -13.24 28.46 33.83
C SER A 262 -11.90 29.13 34.07
N PHE A 263 -10.84 28.66 33.42
CA PHE A 263 -9.72 29.54 33.16
C PHE A 263 -10.29 30.72 32.35
N PRO A 264 -9.96 31.98 32.69
CA PRO A 264 -10.51 33.13 31.98
C PRO A 264 -10.02 33.10 30.52
N GLY A 265 -10.92 32.79 29.58
CA GLY A 265 -10.61 32.77 28.14
C GLY A 265 -11.30 31.66 27.33
N ALA A 266 -11.92 30.67 27.95
CA ALA A 266 -12.55 29.56 27.21
C ALA A 266 -13.94 29.96 26.66
N SER A 267 -14.01 30.24 25.36
CA SER A 267 -15.27 30.39 24.64
C SER A 267 -15.91 29.01 24.34
N GLY A 268 -16.95 28.64 25.09
CA GLY A 268 -18.18 28.05 24.55
C GLY A 268 -18.26 26.60 24.05
N THR A 269 -17.28 25.70 24.22
CA THR A 269 -17.32 24.34 23.61
C THR A 269 -17.17 23.15 24.59
N ALA A 270 -17.53 23.31 25.86
CA ALA A 270 -17.30 22.30 26.89
C ALA A 270 -18.29 21.10 26.91
N ASP A 271 -19.26 21.02 26.00
CA ASP A 271 -20.44 20.13 26.15
C ASP A 271 -20.47 18.88 25.23
N VAL A 272 -19.42 18.64 24.43
CA VAL A 272 -19.46 17.64 23.34
C VAL A 272 -19.35 16.19 23.84
N LEU A 273 -18.53 15.91 24.86
CA LEU A 273 -18.22 14.54 25.27
C LEU A 273 -19.22 13.95 26.27
N PHE A 274 -19.37 12.62 26.21
CA PHE A 274 -20.22 11.84 27.11
C PHE A 274 -19.47 11.44 28.38
N HIS A 275 -20.23 11.06 29.40
CA HIS A 275 -19.74 10.89 30.78
C HIS A 275 -18.71 9.76 30.99
N CYS A 276 -18.77 8.66 30.24
CA CYS A 276 -17.94 7.48 30.49
C CYS A 276 -17.35 6.85 29.22
N ALA A 277 -16.29 6.06 29.41
CA ALA A 277 -15.57 5.35 28.34
C ALA A 277 -16.45 4.35 27.58
N ASN A 278 -17.40 3.69 28.24
CA ASN A 278 -18.34 2.75 27.61
C ASN A 278 -19.17 3.44 26.53
N LEU A 279 -19.67 4.65 26.80
CA LEU A 279 -20.40 5.44 25.81
C LEU A 279 -19.50 5.87 24.65
N GLN A 280 -18.25 6.24 24.94
CA GLN A 280 -17.29 6.57 23.89
C GLN A 280 -17.00 5.37 22.98
N GLY A 281 -16.87 4.16 23.54
CA GLY A 281 -16.73 2.91 22.78
C GLY A 281 -17.91 2.66 21.85
N VAL A 282 -19.14 2.83 22.35
CA VAL A 282 -20.37 2.68 21.55
C VAL A 282 -20.47 3.72 20.44
N ILE A 283 -20.20 4.99 20.76
CA ILE A 283 -20.26 6.09 19.80
C ILE A 283 -19.24 5.90 18.67
N LEU A 284 -18.01 5.52 19.01
CA LEU A 284 -16.97 5.24 18.02
C LEU A 284 -17.31 3.99 17.19
N GLY A 285 -17.86 2.94 17.79
CA GLY A 285 -18.27 1.75 17.04
C GLY A 285 -19.40 2.03 16.03
N ILE A 286 -20.46 2.75 16.44
CA ILE A 286 -21.54 3.18 15.54
C ILE A 286 -21.02 4.16 14.48
N GLY A 287 -20.24 5.17 14.89
CA GLY A 287 -19.69 6.17 13.98
C GLY A 287 -18.79 5.55 12.91
N LEU A 288 -17.89 4.65 13.29
CA LEU A 288 -17.02 3.93 12.36
C LEU A 288 -17.82 2.98 11.45
N HIS A 289 -18.88 2.35 11.95
CA HIS A 289 -19.79 1.57 11.11
C HIS A 289 -20.47 2.45 10.05
N MET A 290 -20.97 3.64 10.41
CA MET A 290 -21.58 4.57 9.47
C MET A 290 -20.60 5.03 8.39
N ILE A 291 -19.34 5.30 8.76
CA ILE A 291 -18.26 5.63 7.82
C ILE A 291 -18.00 4.44 6.89
N GLU A 292 -17.91 3.22 7.43
CA GLU A 292 -17.69 2.00 6.64
C GLU A 292 -18.81 1.76 5.62
N GLN A 293 -20.08 1.93 6.00
CA GLN A 293 -21.23 1.79 5.09
C GLN A 293 -21.14 2.79 3.92
N LEU A 294 -20.91 4.07 4.22
CA LEU A 294 -20.74 5.09 3.18
C LEU A 294 -19.55 4.78 2.27
N PHE A 295 -18.49 4.16 2.80
CA PHE A 295 -17.30 3.83 2.03
C PHE A 295 -17.54 2.63 1.11
N GLN A 296 -18.24 1.61 1.59
CA GLN A 296 -18.62 0.43 0.79
C GLN A 296 -19.60 0.79 -0.33
N GLU A 297 -20.56 1.68 -0.07
CA GLU A 297 -21.44 2.25 -1.10
C GLU A 297 -20.62 2.94 -2.20
N HIS A 298 -19.59 3.71 -1.81
CA HIS A 298 -18.70 4.38 -2.75
C HIS A 298 -17.91 3.39 -3.61
N HIS A 299 -17.38 2.33 -3.00
CA HIS A 299 -16.54 1.34 -3.66
C HIS A 299 -17.33 0.42 -4.61
N ARG A 300 -18.55 0.00 -4.23
CA ARG A 300 -19.43 -0.81 -5.09
C ARG A 300 -19.88 -0.05 -6.34
N ALA A 301 -20.19 1.25 -6.20
CA ALA A 301 -20.57 2.09 -7.33
C ALA A 301 -19.42 2.26 -8.35
N HIS A 302 -18.17 2.24 -7.90
CA HIS A 302 -17.00 2.30 -8.78
C HIS A 302 -16.81 1.00 -9.58
N ASP A 303 -16.94 -0.17 -8.95
CA ASP A 303 -16.85 -1.47 -9.64
C ASP A 303 -17.96 -1.67 -10.69
N ASP A 304 -19.19 -1.24 -10.40
CA ASP A 304 -20.31 -1.34 -11.35
C ASP A 304 -20.13 -0.43 -12.59
N THR A 305 -19.37 0.67 -12.48
CA THR A 305 -19.06 1.55 -13.62
C THR A 305 -17.92 1.01 -14.51
N VAL A 306 -16.99 0.25 -13.95
CA VAL A 306 -15.86 -0.34 -14.69
C VAL A 306 -16.21 -1.72 -15.28
N GLY A 307 -17.19 -2.42 -14.69
CA GLY A 307 -17.58 -3.74 -15.13
C GLY A 307 -19.09 -3.94 -15.20
N VAL A 308 -19.78 -3.40 -16.21
CA VAL A 308 -20.98 -3.97 -16.84
C VAL A 308 -21.42 -3.11 -18.03
N SER A 309 -20.77 -3.32 -19.19
CA SER A 309 -21.44 -3.12 -20.48
C SER A 309 -22.32 -4.34 -20.80
N LYS A 310 -23.33 -4.63 -19.96
CA LYS A 310 -24.35 -5.64 -20.31
C LYS A 310 -25.35 -5.00 -21.26
N LYS A 311 -25.27 -5.45 -22.52
CA LYS A 311 -26.25 -5.26 -23.61
C LYS A 311 -27.67 -5.06 -23.09
N ARG A 312 -28.17 -3.83 -23.14
CA ARG A 312 -29.59 -3.54 -23.01
C ARG A 312 -30.29 -4.03 -24.28
N LYS A 313 -31.05 -5.11 -24.15
CA LYS A 313 -31.86 -5.71 -25.22
C LYS A 313 -33.10 -4.81 -25.39
N VAL A 314 -33.14 -4.02 -26.47
CA VAL A 314 -34.32 -3.23 -26.84
C VAL A 314 -35.11 -4.04 -27.87
N SER A 315 -36.36 -4.37 -27.53
CA SER A 315 -37.34 -4.99 -28.44
C SER A 315 -37.79 -3.99 -29.50
N PRO A 316 -38.05 -4.41 -30.76
CA PRO A 316 -38.43 -3.49 -31.82
C PRO A 316 -39.91 -3.12 -31.73
N GLN A 317 -40.22 -1.83 -31.81
CA GLN A 317 -41.57 -1.33 -32.05
C GLN A 317 -41.56 -0.50 -33.34
N ALA A 318 -42.52 -0.81 -34.21
CA ALA A 318 -42.64 -0.32 -35.58
C ALA A 318 -43.44 0.99 -35.69
N GLY A 319 -43.18 1.73 -36.78
CA GLY A 319 -43.94 2.91 -37.25
C GLY A 319 -43.18 4.22 -37.03
N ALA A 320 -43.13 5.20 -37.93
CA ALA A 320 -43.80 5.42 -39.20
C ALA A 320 -42.98 6.43 -40.04
N TYR A 321 -43.28 6.44 -41.34
CA TYR A 321 -42.79 7.28 -42.43
C TYR A 321 -42.75 8.78 -42.14
N ASP A 322 -41.73 9.47 -42.66
CA ASP A 322 -41.97 10.60 -43.57
C ASP A 322 -40.76 10.89 -44.48
N ASP A 323 -41.10 11.45 -45.63
CA ASP A 323 -40.43 11.51 -46.93
C ASP A 323 -39.53 12.75 -47.11
N ASP A 324 -38.91 12.85 -48.31
CA ASP A 324 -38.34 14.03 -48.98
C ASP A 324 -36.80 14.02 -49.24
N ASP A 325 -36.48 13.36 -50.35
CA ASP A 325 -35.95 13.92 -51.61
C ASP A 325 -34.46 14.29 -51.86
N GLU A 326 -34.02 13.71 -53.01
CA GLU A 326 -33.07 14.18 -54.05
C GLU A 326 -31.59 14.43 -53.68
N TYR A 327 -30.58 13.93 -54.40
CA TYR A 327 -30.46 13.76 -55.85
C TYR A 327 -29.44 12.66 -56.27
N MET A 328 -29.69 12.08 -57.44
CA MET A 328 -29.08 10.88 -58.06
C MET A 328 -27.74 11.09 -58.79
N SER A 329 -26.91 10.04 -58.79
CA SER A 329 -26.08 9.51 -59.90
C SER A 329 -24.85 8.79 -59.31
N GLY A 330 -24.50 7.53 -59.57
CA GLY A 330 -24.94 6.53 -60.53
C GLY A 330 -23.89 5.41 -60.53
N GLU A 331 -24.37 4.21 -60.21
CA GLU A 331 -23.81 2.84 -60.19
C GLU A 331 -22.56 2.54 -61.06
N ILE A 332 -21.67 1.59 -60.71
CA ILE A 332 -21.86 0.13 -60.90
C ILE A 332 -20.89 -0.70 -60.02
N ALA A 333 -21.49 -1.61 -59.22
CA ALA A 333 -21.18 -3.03 -58.94
C ALA A 333 -19.71 -3.55 -58.97
N ARG A 334 -19.22 -4.50 -58.17
CA ARG A 334 -19.77 -5.49 -57.20
C ARG A 334 -18.55 -6.22 -56.60
N GLY A 335 -18.59 -6.65 -55.33
CA GLY A 335 -17.72 -7.76 -54.86
C GLY A 335 -17.37 -7.79 -53.37
N LYS A 336 -18.13 -8.56 -52.58
CA LYS A 336 -18.06 -8.75 -51.12
C LYS A 336 -16.82 -9.53 -50.64
N LYS A 337 -16.22 -9.16 -49.48
CA LYS A 337 -16.29 -9.89 -48.16
C LYS A 337 -15.25 -9.43 -47.10
N ALA A 338 -15.79 -9.00 -45.95
CA ALA A 338 -15.51 -9.35 -44.53
C ALA A 338 -14.12 -9.20 -43.86
N LYS A 339 -14.06 -8.34 -42.81
CA LYS A 339 -13.82 -8.62 -41.36
C LYS A 339 -13.61 -7.26 -40.64
N ALA A 340 -14.52 -6.85 -39.76
CA ALA A 340 -14.44 -7.02 -38.30
C ALA A 340 -13.20 -6.35 -37.67
N GLY A 341 -13.43 -5.18 -37.05
CA GLY A 341 -12.49 -4.48 -36.18
C GLY A 341 -13.13 -3.17 -35.71
N THR A 342 -13.54 -3.12 -34.44
CA THR A 342 -14.09 -1.93 -33.78
C THR A 342 -13.00 -0.86 -33.67
N GLY A 343 -12.92 0.02 -34.66
CA GLY A 343 -12.10 1.23 -34.63
C GLY A 343 -12.94 2.40 -34.11
N TYR A 344 -12.58 2.93 -32.95
CA TYR A 344 -13.01 4.24 -32.50
C TYR A 344 -12.24 5.27 -33.34
N ALA A 345 -12.92 5.90 -34.30
CA ALA A 345 -12.33 6.94 -35.14
C ALA A 345 -12.29 8.24 -34.33
N GLY A 346 -11.09 8.60 -33.85
CA GLY A 346 -10.82 9.89 -33.22
C GLY A 346 -10.84 11.01 -34.24
N MET A 347 -12.00 11.68 -34.37
CA MET A 347 -12.15 13.04 -34.89
C MET A 347 -13.46 13.62 -34.35
N GLY A 348 -13.46 13.98 -33.07
CA GLY A 348 -14.54 14.72 -32.41
C GLY A 348 -14.05 15.18 -31.05
N LYS A 349 -14.34 16.44 -30.67
CA LYS A 349 -14.18 16.87 -29.27
C LYS A 349 -14.90 15.86 -28.40
N GLU A 350 -14.16 15.14 -27.55
CA GLU A 350 -14.75 14.19 -26.61
C GLU A 350 -15.76 14.96 -25.74
N ASP A 351 -16.97 14.41 -25.63
CA ASP A 351 -18.02 14.97 -24.79
C ASP A 351 -17.65 14.76 -23.31
N ASN A 352 -16.97 15.76 -22.74
CA ASN A 352 -16.45 15.71 -21.37
C ASN A 352 -17.55 15.92 -20.31
N THR A 353 -18.81 16.10 -20.70
CA THR A 353 -19.92 16.37 -19.78
C THR A 353 -20.11 15.24 -18.76
N GLY A 354 -20.08 13.98 -19.21
CA GLY A 354 -20.20 12.82 -18.33
C GLY A 354 -19.02 12.65 -17.37
N TYR A 355 -17.81 13.01 -17.78
CA TYR A 355 -16.62 12.99 -16.92
C TYR A 355 -16.71 14.06 -15.82
N LEU A 356 -17.11 15.29 -16.18
CA LEU A 356 -17.32 16.38 -15.22
C LEU A 356 -18.44 16.07 -14.22
N GLU A 357 -19.55 15.49 -14.67
CA GLU A 357 -20.65 15.08 -13.79
C GLU A 357 -20.24 13.95 -12.82
N ALA A 358 -19.47 12.97 -13.31
CA ALA A 358 -18.91 11.91 -12.47
C ALA A 358 -17.94 12.46 -11.41
N MET A 359 -17.05 13.38 -11.80
CA MET A 359 -16.10 14.03 -10.89
C MET A 359 -16.82 14.89 -9.84
N GLN A 360 -17.86 15.63 -10.22
CA GLN A 360 -18.65 16.42 -9.29
C GLN A 360 -19.44 15.54 -8.30
N THR A 361 -19.98 14.43 -8.78
CA THR A 361 -20.64 13.42 -7.94
C THR A 361 -19.64 12.78 -6.96
N GLN A 362 -18.43 12.47 -7.40
CA GLN A 362 -17.36 11.98 -6.53
C GLN A 362 -16.97 13.01 -5.46
N LYS A 363 -16.76 14.27 -5.85
CA LYS A 363 -16.43 15.36 -4.91
C LYS A 363 -17.51 15.59 -3.86
N ALA A 364 -18.79 15.49 -4.24
CA ALA A 364 -19.91 15.59 -3.30
C ALA A 364 -19.91 14.41 -2.31
N ARG A 365 -19.61 13.19 -2.78
CA ARG A 365 -19.49 12.00 -1.92
C ARG A 365 -18.31 12.10 -0.95
N ASP A 366 -17.13 12.49 -1.44
CA ASP A 366 -15.94 12.69 -0.62
C ASP A 366 -16.14 13.77 0.44
N SER A 367 -16.86 14.86 0.11
CA SER A 367 -17.21 15.91 1.09
C SER A 367 -18.15 15.40 2.18
N LYS A 368 -19.13 14.56 1.82
CA LYS A 368 -20.03 13.92 2.81
C LYS A 368 -19.27 12.96 3.71
N MET A 369 -18.35 12.17 3.15
CA MET A 369 -17.49 11.26 3.90
C MET A 369 -16.59 12.03 4.88
N ALA A 370 -15.90 13.06 4.39
CA ALA A 370 -15.02 13.89 5.19
C ALA A 370 -15.77 14.58 6.35
N ALA A 371 -16.99 15.08 6.10
CA ALA A 371 -17.83 15.67 7.15
C ALA A 371 -18.17 14.64 8.25
N LEU A 372 -18.59 13.43 7.87
CA LEU A 372 -18.87 12.37 8.85
C LEU A 372 -17.60 11.96 9.62
N MET A 373 -16.46 11.82 8.93
CA MET A 373 -15.18 11.54 9.58
C MET A 373 -14.78 12.64 10.57
N ALA A 374 -15.02 13.92 10.23
CA ALA A 374 -14.75 15.04 11.13
C ALA A 374 -15.66 15.01 12.37
N GLU A 375 -16.96 14.73 12.20
CA GLU A 375 -17.90 14.58 13.33
C GLU A 375 -17.49 13.44 14.27
N VAL A 376 -17.14 12.28 13.73
CA VAL A 376 -16.72 11.11 14.54
C VAL A 376 -15.35 11.38 15.21
N ARG A 377 -14.44 12.11 14.55
CA ARG A 377 -13.12 12.47 15.09
C ARG A 377 -13.21 13.25 16.41
N GLU A 378 -14.24 14.07 16.60
CA GLU A 378 -14.42 14.82 17.85
C GLU A 378 -14.56 13.90 19.08
N PHE A 379 -14.99 12.66 18.89
CA PHE A 379 -15.16 11.66 19.94
C PHE A 379 -13.94 10.75 20.11
N LEU A 380 -12.88 10.90 19.30
CA LEU A 380 -11.63 10.18 19.52
C LEU A 380 -10.95 10.64 20.83
N PRO A 381 -10.31 9.71 21.57
CA PRO A 381 -9.48 10.06 22.71
C PRO A 381 -8.37 11.03 22.30
N SER A 382 -8.33 12.22 22.91
CA SER A 382 -7.31 13.23 22.61
C SER A 382 -6.93 14.05 23.83
N LEU A 383 -5.64 14.03 24.16
CA LEU A 383 -5.06 14.81 25.26
C LEU A 383 -4.89 16.30 24.94
N GLN A 384 -5.11 16.72 23.69
CA GLN A 384 -4.91 18.10 23.22
C GLN A 384 -6.24 18.84 22.92
N ARG A 385 -7.33 18.40 23.53
CA ARG A 385 -8.68 18.97 23.31
C ARG A 385 -8.76 20.44 23.75
N LYS A 386 -9.38 21.30 22.92
CA LYS A 386 -9.53 22.76 23.13
C LYS A 386 -10.42 23.20 24.31
N GLY A 387 -10.85 22.28 25.16
CA GLY A 387 -11.66 22.52 26.36
C GLY A 387 -11.11 21.85 27.63
N GLY A 388 -9.88 21.32 27.57
CA GLY A 388 -9.32 20.47 28.61
C GLY A 388 -9.61 18.99 28.40
N VAL A 389 -8.78 18.14 28.98
CA VAL A 389 -8.85 16.67 28.88
C VAL A 389 -9.98 16.13 29.76
N GLN A 390 -10.76 15.18 29.26
CA GLN A 390 -11.82 14.51 30.04
C GLN A 390 -11.38 13.12 30.52
N THR A 391 -12.13 12.52 31.44
CA THR A 391 -11.85 11.16 31.97
C THR A 391 -11.83 10.10 30.87
N SER A 392 -12.70 10.24 29.87
CA SER A 392 -12.78 9.36 28.69
C SER A 392 -11.54 9.45 27.80
N ASP A 393 -10.81 10.58 27.81
CA ASP A 393 -9.56 10.73 27.05
C ASP A 393 -8.37 10.05 27.75
N TYR A 394 -8.42 9.77 29.05
CA TYR A 394 -7.38 9.02 29.77
C TYR A 394 -7.65 7.52 29.81
N LEU A 395 -8.92 7.14 29.90
CA LEU A 395 -9.36 5.75 30.04
C LEU A 395 -10.11 5.31 28.78
N VAL A 396 -9.34 4.99 27.74
CA VAL A 396 -9.91 4.52 26.47
C VAL A 396 -10.49 3.12 26.66
N HIS A 397 -11.75 2.94 26.28
CA HIS A 397 -12.38 1.61 26.32
C HIS A 397 -11.76 0.69 25.25
N PRO A 398 -11.38 -0.56 25.56
CA PRO A 398 -10.75 -1.48 24.60
C PRO A 398 -11.55 -1.69 23.30
N SER A 399 -12.89 -1.68 23.36
CA SER A 399 -13.77 -1.74 22.17
C SER A 399 -13.52 -0.60 21.16
N ALA A 400 -13.12 0.59 21.62
CA ALA A 400 -12.78 1.69 20.73
C ALA A 400 -11.51 1.36 19.92
N LEU A 401 -10.50 0.78 20.57
CA LEU A 401 -9.27 0.31 19.92
C LEU A 401 -9.58 -0.76 18.86
N ALA A 402 -10.40 -1.74 19.22
CA ALA A 402 -10.80 -2.83 18.33
C ALA A 402 -11.52 -2.30 17.08
N HIS A 403 -12.47 -1.36 17.22
CA HIS A 403 -13.14 -0.77 16.06
C HIS A 403 -12.24 0.10 15.19
N LEU A 404 -11.33 0.87 15.78
CA LEU A 404 -10.36 1.65 15.02
C LEU A 404 -9.47 0.73 14.16
N ARG A 405 -8.99 -0.36 14.75
CA ARG A 405 -8.15 -1.33 14.05
C ARG A 405 -8.92 -2.09 12.97
N ARG A 406 -10.15 -2.55 13.25
CA ARG A 406 -10.93 -3.38 12.32
C ARG A 406 -11.61 -2.58 11.21
N ARG A 407 -12.05 -1.35 11.47
CA ARG A 407 -12.83 -0.54 10.51
C ARG A 407 -12.04 0.63 9.94
N PHE A 408 -11.47 1.49 10.80
CA PHE A 408 -10.76 2.70 10.32
C PHE A 408 -9.48 2.36 9.55
N ASN A 409 -8.63 1.46 10.07
CA ASN A 409 -7.38 1.10 9.39
C ASN A 409 -7.63 0.47 8.00
N TRP A 410 -8.70 -0.31 7.86
CA TRP A 410 -9.10 -0.86 6.56
C TRP A 410 -9.42 0.27 5.56
N ILE A 411 -10.26 1.24 5.94
CA ILE A 411 -10.61 2.39 5.10
C ILE A 411 -9.36 3.21 4.75
N GLY A 412 -8.57 3.59 5.76
CA GLY A 412 -7.36 4.39 5.59
C GLY A 412 -6.35 3.70 4.66
N SER A 413 -6.11 2.41 4.85
CA SER A 413 -5.18 1.65 4.01
C SER A 413 -5.65 1.50 2.56
N THR A 414 -6.95 1.33 2.35
CA THR A 414 -7.53 1.20 1.00
C THR A 414 -7.39 2.50 0.23
N LEU A 415 -7.64 3.64 0.89
CA LEU A 415 -7.41 4.97 0.31
C LEU A 415 -5.94 5.20 -0.03
N LEU A 416 -5.03 4.97 0.93
CA LEU A 416 -3.61 5.24 0.75
C LEU A 416 -2.92 4.31 -0.28
N ARG A 417 -3.49 3.13 -0.57
CA ARG A 417 -2.94 2.15 -1.52
C ARG A 417 -3.40 2.37 -2.96
N ASN A 418 -4.66 2.73 -3.15
CA ASN A 418 -5.31 2.61 -4.46
C ASN A 418 -5.25 3.89 -5.30
N ASP A 419 -5.19 5.06 -4.67
CA ASP A 419 -5.22 6.34 -5.38
C ASP A 419 -3.81 6.78 -5.81
N SER A 420 -3.70 7.46 -6.95
CA SER A 420 -2.47 8.18 -7.31
C SER A 420 -2.40 9.51 -6.56
N LEU A 421 -1.19 10.07 -6.39
CA LEU A 421 -1.02 11.39 -5.76
C LEU A 421 -1.88 12.49 -6.42
N ALA A 422 -2.13 12.40 -7.73
CA ALA A 422 -3.00 13.32 -8.45
C ALA A 422 -4.48 13.15 -8.03
N ASP A 423 -4.98 11.90 -8.00
CA ASP A 423 -6.34 11.61 -7.55
C ASP A 423 -6.54 12.04 -6.09
N MET A 424 -5.53 11.82 -5.24
CA MET A 424 -5.53 12.28 -3.86
C MET A 424 -5.66 13.81 -3.76
N SER A 425 -4.98 14.55 -4.64
CA SER A 425 -5.05 16.02 -4.67
C SER A 425 -6.45 16.53 -5.08
N ASP A 426 -7.09 15.87 -6.06
CA ASP A 426 -8.46 16.18 -6.47
C ASP A 426 -9.47 15.85 -5.36
N ARG A 427 -9.18 14.81 -4.57
CA ARG A 427 -9.95 14.34 -3.40
C ARG A 427 -9.43 14.92 -2.08
N SER A 428 -8.68 16.02 -2.13
CA SER A 428 -7.94 16.60 -0.99
C SER A 428 -8.75 16.76 0.31
N VAL A 429 -10.04 17.11 0.22
CA VAL A 429 -10.92 17.26 1.40
C VAL A 429 -10.97 15.98 2.24
N LEU A 430 -11.08 14.81 1.60
CA LEU A 430 -11.12 13.52 2.29
C LEU A 430 -9.75 13.17 2.88
N TYR A 431 -8.68 13.37 2.12
CA TYR A 431 -7.32 13.04 2.56
C TYR A 431 -6.83 13.96 3.69
N PHE A 432 -7.20 15.24 3.69
CA PHE A 432 -6.89 16.14 4.80
C PHE A 432 -7.56 15.70 6.10
N GLU A 433 -8.79 15.22 6.04
CA GLU A 433 -9.44 14.61 7.20
C GLU A 433 -8.78 13.29 7.60
N LEU A 434 -8.39 12.44 6.64
CA LEU A 434 -7.64 11.22 6.91
C LEU A 434 -6.31 11.50 7.62
N PHE A 435 -5.51 12.47 7.15
CA PHE A 435 -4.26 12.86 7.81
C PHE A 435 -4.51 13.42 9.21
N SER A 436 -5.58 14.19 9.37
CA SER A 436 -5.98 14.71 10.69
C SER A 436 -6.39 13.60 11.66
N TRP A 437 -6.99 12.51 11.16
CA TRP A 437 -7.24 11.29 11.95
C TRP A 437 -5.94 10.60 12.37
N LEU A 438 -5.01 10.39 11.43
CA LEU A 438 -3.71 9.75 11.72
C LEU A 438 -2.90 10.56 12.73
N GLU A 439 -2.89 11.89 12.61
CA GLU A 439 -2.30 12.80 13.62
C GLU A 439 -2.96 12.62 14.99
N THR A 440 -4.30 12.57 15.05
CA THR A 440 -5.04 12.38 16.31
C THR A 440 -4.70 11.05 16.98
N ILE A 441 -4.63 9.96 16.20
CA ILE A 441 -4.24 8.62 16.67
C ILE A 441 -2.79 8.62 17.19
N SER A 442 -1.87 9.28 16.48
CA SER A 442 -0.46 9.34 16.86
C SER A 442 -0.20 10.12 18.15
N ASN A 443 -1.10 11.03 18.54
CA ASN A 443 -0.98 11.87 19.73
C ASN A 443 -1.39 11.17 21.04
N HIS A 444 -1.88 9.94 20.98
CA HIS A 444 -2.42 9.24 22.14
C HIS A 444 -1.66 7.94 22.41
N GLU A 445 -1.18 7.73 23.63
CA GLU A 445 -0.29 6.61 23.99
C GLU A 445 -0.88 5.22 23.69
N ALA A 446 -2.16 5.01 24.01
CA ALA A 446 -2.85 3.74 23.72
C ALA A 446 -3.13 3.51 22.22
N LEU A 447 -3.20 4.58 21.41
CA LEU A 447 -3.55 4.51 19.99
C LEU A 447 -2.31 4.47 19.08
N ALA A 448 -1.23 5.11 19.52
CA ALA A 448 0.01 5.29 18.75
C ALA A 448 0.60 3.97 18.25
N SER A 449 0.49 2.88 19.03
CA SER A 449 0.98 1.55 18.62
C SER A 449 0.32 1.06 17.33
N MET A 450 -0.94 1.41 17.07
CA MET A 450 -1.68 0.99 15.86
C MET A 450 -1.10 1.57 14.57
N MET A 451 -0.33 2.65 14.63
CA MET A 451 0.30 3.26 13.45
C MET A 451 1.39 2.37 12.83
N ALA A 452 2.05 1.56 13.66
CA ALA A 452 3.16 0.69 13.28
C ALA A 452 2.72 -0.76 12.98
N MET A 453 1.56 -1.17 13.48
CA MET A 453 1.12 -2.56 13.37
C MET A 453 0.62 -2.89 11.95
N PRO A 454 1.01 -4.05 11.39
CA PRO A 454 0.37 -4.61 10.20
C PRO A 454 -1.13 -4.79 10.41
N ILE A 455 -1.88 -4.67 9.32
CA ILE A 455 -3.35 -4.74 9.33
C ILE A 455 -3.83 -5.98 8.59
N MET A 456 -4.99 -6.50 8.97
CA MET A 456 -5.63 -7.63 8.27
C MET A 456 -6.66 -7.07 7.29
N VAL A 457 -6.46 -7.31 5.99
CA VAL A 457 -7.35 -6.82 4.92
C VAL A 457 -8.09 -8.00 4.29
N VAL A 458 -9.35 -7.80 3.92
CA VAL A 458 -10.15 -8.82 3.23
C VAL A 458 -9.53 -9.13 1.86
N ALA A 459 -9.03 -10.34 1.68
CA ALA A 459 -8.45 -10.83 0.43
C ALA A 459 -9.50 -11.53 -0.45
N SER A 460 -10.40 -12.32 0.13
CA SER A 460 -11.49 -12.97 -0.63
C SER A 460 -12.69 -13.32 0.24
N ILE A 461 -13.87 -13.41 -0.37
CA ILE A 461 -15.13 -13.81 0.29
C ILE A 461 -15.70 -15.02 -0.47
N LYS A 462 -15.86 -16.15 0.21
CA LYS A 462 -16.47 -17.37 -0.33
C LYS A 462 -17.82 -17.62 0.38
N PRO A 463 -18.94 -17.79 -0.35
CA PRO A 463 -20.19 -18.19 0.26
C PRO A 463 -20.09 -19.63 0.77
N LYS A 464 -20.51 -19.90 2.02
CA LYS A 464 -20.61 -21.26 2.52
C LYS A 464 -21.92 -21.88 2.04
N ALA A 465 -21.87 -23.08 1.48
CA ALA A 465 -23.08 -23.77 1.00
C ALA A 465 -23.99 -24.09 2.20
N PRO A 466 -25.31 -23.87 2.11
CA PRO A 466 -26.23 -24.18 3.20
C PRO A 466 -26.21 -25.69 3.48
N ILE A 467 -26.06 -26.06 4.76
CA ILE A 467 -26.14 -27.45 5.20
C ILE A 467 -27.58 -27.94 4.97
N ALA A 468 -27.77 -28.87 4.04
CA ALA A 468 -29.05 -29.48 3.76
C ALA A 468 -29.46 -30.39 4.94
N GLY A 469 -30.29 -29.89 5.86
CA GLY A 469 -30.81 -30.73 6.94
C GLY A 469 -31.58 -30.06 8.08
N SER A 470 -31.50 -28.74 8.27
CA SER A 470 -32.22 -28.07 9.36
C SER A 470 -33.56 -27.51 8.89
N GLY A 471 -34.66 -28.07 9.40
CA GLY A 471 -36.01 -27.64 9.08
C GLY A 471 -36.37 -26.25 9.65
N SER A 472 -37.13 -25.49 8.86
CA SER A 472 -38.08 -24.45 9.31
C SER A 472 -37.53 -23.18 10.00
N ARG A 473 -36.37 -22.64 9.62
CA ARG A 473 -36.02 -21.21 9.84
C ARG A 473 -35.20 -20.68 8.64
N PRO A 474 -35.33 -19.38 8.28
CA PRO A 474 -34.57 -18.82 7.16
C PRO A 474 -33.07 -19.04 7.39
N ALA A 475 -32.40 -19.58 6.39
CA ALA A 475 -30.99 -19.98 6.48
C ALA A 475 -30.12 -18.73 6.70
N GLN A 476 -29.50 -18.61 7.89
CA GLN A 476 -28.38 -17.70 8.12
C GLN A 476 -27.34 -17.94 7.03
N ARG A 477 -26.95 -16.90 6.31
CA ARG A 477 -25.98 -17.00 5.22
C ARG A 477 -24.58 -16.84 5.81
N GLU A 478 -23.89 -17.95 5.99
CA GLU A 478 -22.49 -17.95 6.42
C GLU A 478 -21.57 -17.60 5.23
N ARG A 479 -20.62 -16.70 5.45
CA ARG A 479 -19.56 -16.36 4.48
C ARG A 479 -18.20 -16.62 5.10
N ILE A 480 -17.33 -17.30 4.36
CA ILE A 480 -15.93 -17.50 4.73
C ILE A 480 -15.14 -16.32 4.14
N ILE A 481 -14.56 -15.50 4.99
CA ILE A 481 -13.73 -14.35 4.62
C ILE A 481 -12.28 -14.72 4.90
N MET A 482 -11.43 -14.61 3.88
CA MET A 482 -9.99 -14.77 4.03
C MET A 482 -9.37 -13.39 4.19
N TYR A 483 -8.70 -13.15 5.32
CA TYR A 483 -7.91 -11.96 5.59
C TYR A 483 -6.43 -12.23 5.31
N GLU A 484 -5.73 -11.23 4.79
CA GLU A 484 -4.28 -11.25 4.53
C GLU A 484 -3.61 -10.03 5.19
N GLY A 485 -2.39 -10.23 5.69
CA GLY A 485 -1.58 -9.17 6.28
C GLY A 485 -1.20 -8.08 5.27
N SER A 486 -1.23 -6.83 5.72
CA SER A 486 -0.92 -5.65 4.93
C SER A 486 -0.05 -4.68 5.72
N SER A 487 0.71 -3.85 5.00
CA SER A 487 1.43 -2.69 5.54
C SER A 487 0.54 -1.82 6.42
N GLY A 488 1.12 -1.33 7.52
CA GLY A 488 0.42 -0.46 8.46
C GLY A 488 0.20 0.96 7.91
N PRO A 489 -0.63 1.79 8.57
CA PRO A 489 -0.96 3.14 8.10
C PRO A 489 0.27 4.04 7.90
N ARG A 490 1.27 3.99 8.81
CA ARG A 490 2.49 4.81 8.68
C ARG A 490 3.37 4.38 7.51
N GLU A 491 3.39 3.09 7.19
CA GLU A 491 4.16 2.52 6.08
C GLU A 491 3.59 2.93 4.72
N LEU A 492 2.26 2.87 4.60
CA LEU A 492 1.56 3.35 3.41
C LEU A 492 1.72 4.87 3.24
N LEU A 493 1.65 5.63 4.35
CA LEU A 493 1.89 7.07 4.33
C LEU A 493 3.31 7.42 3.87
N GLU A 494 4.33 6.66 4.28
CA GLU A 494 5.72 6.93 3.85
C GLU A 494 5.88 6.82 2.34
N SER A 495 5.23 5.84 1.70
CA SER A 495 5.26 5.71 0.24
C SER A 495 4.73 6.97 -0.44
N ILE A 496 3.66 7.57 0.10
CA ILE A 496 3.08 8.82 -0.41
C ILE A 496 3.97 10.02 -0.10
N VAL A 497 4.64 10.05 1.05
CA VAL A 497 5.62 11.08 1.40
C VAL A 497 6.74 11.13 0.34
N ILE A 498 7.27 9.97 -0.06
CA ILE A 498 8.30 9.87 -1.11
C ILE A 498 7.78 10.45 -2.44
N GLN A 499 6.55 10.07 -2.82
CA GLN A 499 5.91 10.59 -4.03
C GLN A 499 5.70 12.12 -3.96
N ALA A 500 5.26 12.64 -2.82
CA ALA A 500 5.04 14.07 -2.59
C ALA A 500 6.34 14.87 -2.67
N GLN A 501 7.44 14.37 -2.09
CA GLN A 501 8.77 14.98 -2.23
C GLN A 501 9.22 15.04 -3.69
N ALA A 502 9.03 13.96 -4.44
CA ALA A 502 9.36 13.90 -5.86
C ALA A 502 8.51 14.86 -6.70
N ALA A 503 7.21 14.97 -6.39
CA ALA A 503 6.32 15.92 -7.04
C ALA A 503 6.73 17.38 -6.77
N ILE A 504 7.06 17.73 -5.52
CA ILE A 504 7.55 19.06 -5.16
C ILE A 504 8.81 19.39 -5.96
N LYS A 505 9.79 18.49 -6.02
CA LYS A 505 11.00 18.70 -6.83
C LYS A 505 10.69 18.90 -8.32
N GLY A 506 9.71 18.16 -8.84
CA GLY A 506 9.20 18.35 -10.20
C GLY A 506 8.51 19.70 -10.44
N LEU A 507 8.00 20.35 -9.40
CA LEU A 507 7.42 21.71 -9.46
C LEU A 507 8.47 22.80 -9.19
N GLU A 508 9.49 22.53 -8.37
CA GLU A 508 10.53 23.48 -7.94
C GLU A 508 11.71 23.61 -8.90
N GLY A 509 12.16 22.52 -9.54
CA GLY A 509 13.30 22.48 -10.48
C GLY A 509 13.14 23.33 -11.76
N MET A 510 12.14 24.19 -11.81
CA MET A 510 11.91 25.15 -12.90
C MET A 510 11.80 26.60 -12.41
N LYS A 511 11.97 26.89 -11.11
CA LYS A 511 12.11 28.27 -10.62
C LYS A 511 13.50 28.80 -11.00
N PRO A 512 13.61 30.04 -11.53
CA PRO A 512 14.91 30.63 -11.86
C PRO A 512 15.78 30.79 -10.62
N ILE A 513 17.06 30.41 -10.76
CA ILE A 513 18.11 30.40 -9.71
C ILE A 513 18.30 31.79 -9.03
N ASP A 514 17.84 32.87 -9.67
CA ASP A 514 18.03 34.25 -9.18
C ASP A 514 17.01 34.71 -8.12
N ALA A 515 16.06 33.86 -7.71
CA ALA A 515 15.01 34.25 -6.74
C ALA A 515 15.46 34.24 -5.27
N GLU A 516 16.65 33.73 -4.94
CA GLU A 516 17.10 33.53 -3.56
C GLU A 516 17.96 34.68 -2.97
N ASN A 517 18.08 35.84 -3.63
CA ASN A 517 18.85 36.97 -3.08
C ASN A 517 18.09 38.31 -3.14
N PRO A 518 17.37 38.73 -2.08
CA PRO A 518 16.64 40.01 -2.07
C PRO A 518 17.51 41.24 -1.77
N GLU A 519 18.80 41.07 -1.47
CA GLU A 519 19.67 42.15 -1.01
C GLU A 519 20.60 42.66 -2.12
N GLY A 520 20.03 43.40 -3.07
CA GLY A 520 20.79 44.16 -4.07
C GLY A 520 20.15 45.52 -4.30
N GLU A 521 20.79 46.58 -3.82
CA GLU A 521 20.34 47.96 -3.98
C GLU A 521 20.19 48.34 -5.47
N MET A 522 18.95 48.66 -5.86
CA MET A 522 18.56 49.11 -7.19
C MET A 522 19.30 50.42 -7.57
N THR A 523 19.96 50.42 -8.72
CA THR A 523 20.81 51.54 -9.16
C THR A 523 20.00 52.76 -9.60
N GLU A 524 20.55 53.97 -9.44
CA GLU A 524 19.89 55.26 -9.72
C GLU A 524 19.37 55.40 -11.17
N SER A 525 19.87 54.60 -12.11
CA SER A 525 19.41 54.52 -13.50
C SER A 525 18.03 53.85 -13.65
N GLU A 526 17.69 52.89 -12.80
CA GLU A 526 16.40 52.16 -12.84
C GLU A 526 15.26 52.99 -12.24
N LYS A 527 15.56 53.93 -11.33
CA LYS A 527 14.59 54.88 -10.77
C LYS A 527 14.17 56.00 -11.73
N ARG A 528 14.94 56.29 -12.79
CA ARG A 528 14.60 57.35 -13.76
C ARG A 528 13.68 56.90 -14.90
N MET A 529 13.53 55.59 -15.13
CA MET A 529 12.71 55.05 -16.22
C MET A 529 11.23 54.86 -15.87
N THR A 530 10.83 55.01 -14.60
CA THR A 530 9.46 54.70 -14.13
C THR A 530 8.53 55.93 -13.98
N VAL A 531 8.92 57.11 -14.46
CA VAL A 531 8.11 58.35 -14.30
C VAL A 531 7.29 58.73 -15.54
N SER A 532 7.41 58.01 -16.66
CA SER A 532 6.63 58.31 -17.88
C SER A 532 5.93 57.07 -18.44
N GLU A 533 4.95 56.54 -17.70
CA GLU A 533 3.79 55.82 -18.26
C GLU A 533 2.78 55.49 -17.13
N LYS A 534 2.21 56.53 -16.51
CA LYS A 534 1.04 56.39 -15.63
C LYS A 534 -0.21 56.26 -16.50
N GLY A 535 -0.56 55.04 -16.89
CA GLY A 535 -1.77 54.82 -17.66
C GLY A 535 -2.08 53.40 -18.12
N LYS A 536 -1.73 52.36 -17.34
CA LYS A 536 -2.34 51.01 -17.38
C LYS A 536 -1.74 50.17 -16.25
N GLN A 537 -2.42 50.10 -15.12
CA GLN A 537 -2.02 49.20 -14.03
C GLN A 537 -2.46 47.77 -14.35
N LYS A 538 -1.44 46.89 -14.36
CA LYS A 538 -1.38 45.65 -13.57
C LYS A 538 -2.30 44.48 -13.99
N GLU A 539 -1.80 43.65 -14.89
CA GLU A 539 -2.11 42.21 -14.97
C GLU A 539 -1.07 41.58 -15.92
N LEU A 540 0.02 41.03 -15.37
CA LEU A 540 0.98 40.09 -16.00
C LEU A 540 2.20 39.95 -15.06
N ALA A 541 1.93 39.49 -13.84
CA ALA A 541 2.92 38.84 -13.00
C ALA A 541 2.36 37.43 -12.73
N ASP A 542 3.19 36.43 -12.98
CA ASP A 542 2.85 35.03 -13.21
C ASP A 542 1.87 34.41 -12.21
N ALA A 543 0.68 34.08 -12.71
CA ALA A 543 -0.23 33.18 -12.01
C ALA A 543 0.17 31.74 -12.34
N VAL A 544 0.90 31.09 -11.44
CA VAL A 544 0.96 29.63 -11.38
C VAL A 544 -0.50 29.11 -11.47
N PRO A 545 -0.84 28.20 -12.39
CA PRO A 545 -2.20 27.68 -12.49
C PRO A 545 -2.65 27.12 -11.16
N ASP A 546 -3.93 27.35 -10.83
CA ASP A 546 -4.57 26.92 -9.59
C ASP A 546 -4.26 25.44 -9.27
N GLU A 547 -4.24 24.58 -10.28
CA GLU A 547 -3.91 23.15 -10.18
C GLU A 547 -2.49 22.86 -9.62
N ASN A 548 -1.46 23.58 -10.09
CA ASN A 548 -0.09 23.37 -9.61
C ASN A 548 0.04 23.79 -8.15
N LEU A 549 -0.58 24.91 -7.80
CA LEU A 549 -0.59 25.42 -6.43
C LEU A 549 -1.39 24.49 -5.50
N ASN A 550 -2.48 23.92 -5.99
CA ASN A 550 -3.28 22.95 -5.23
C ASN A 550 -2.51 21.65 -4.99
N LEU A 551 -1.81 21.11 -6.01
CA LEU A 551 -0.94 19.93 -5.82
C LEU A 551 0.21 20.25 -4.86
N LEU A 552 0.84 21.42 -4.99
CA LEU A 552 1.93 21.83 -4.10
C LEU A 552 1.47 21.90 -2.64
N ARG A 553 0.36 22.61 -2.37
CA ARG A 553 -0.25 22.69 -1.02
C ARG A 553 -0.63 21.31 -0.49
N PHE A 554 -1.12 20.43 -1.36
CA PHE A 554 -1.46 19.06 -0.99
C PHE A 554 -0.20 18.28 -0.56
N CYS A 555 0.88 18.36 -1.33
CA CYS A 555 2.16 17.73 -1.01
C CYS A 555 2.76 18.29 0.28
N GLU A 556 2.76 19.61 0.47
CA GLU A 556 3.20 20.27 1.71
C GLU A 556 2.41 19.79 2.92
N ARG A 557 1.08 19.61 2.77
CA ARG A 557 0.23 19.09 3.85
C ARG A 557 0.59 17.64 4.20
N ILE A 558 0.90 16.79 3.21
CA ILE A 558 1.37 15.41 3.44
C ILE A 558 2.67 15.42 4.26
N LEU A 559 3.66 16.22 3.86
CA LEU A 559 4.95 16.29 4.56
C LEU A 559 4.78 16.81 5.99
N SER A 560 3.96 17.86 6.15
CA SER A 560 3.62 18.41 7.47
C SER A 560 2.91 17.37 8.36
N ALA A 561 1.99 16.57 7.80
CA ALA A 561 1.30 15.52 8.53
C ALA A 561 2.25 14.41 8.98
N ALA A 562 3.12 13.93 8.09
CA ALA A 562 4.11 12.90 8.42
C ALA A 562 5.08 13.39 9.51
N ALA A 563 5.59 14.62 9.40
CA ALA A 563 6.46 15.22 10.41
C ALA A 563 5.73 15.44 11.75
N GLY A 564 4.45 15.80 11.71
CA GLY A 564 3.59 15.91 12.88
C GLY A 564 3.44 14.57 13.60
N ILE A 565 3.09 13.52 12.86
CA ILE A 565 2.96 12.14 13.37
C ILE A 565 4.28 11.66 13.98
N ASP A 566 5.42 11.85 13.31
CA ASP A 566 6.71 11.39 13.83
C ASP A 566 7.10 12.14 15.12
N ARG A 567 6.75 13.42 15.25
CA ARG A 567 6.89 14.18 16.50
C ARG A 567 6.01 13.60 17.60
N SER A 568 4.74 13.36 17.31
CA SER A 568 3.77 12.81 18.27
C SER A 568 4.15 11.40 18.73
N LEU A 569 4.64 10.55 17.83
CA LEU A 569 5.14 9.21 18.17
C LEU A 569 6.40 9.28 19.05
N ARG A 570 7.30 10.24 18.78
CA ARG A 570 8.48 10.47 19.63
C ARG A 570 8.08 10.93 21.04
N GLU A 571 7.11 11.82 21.15
CA GLU A 571 6.61 12.32 22.44
C GLU A 571 5.87 11.23 23.23
N THR A 572 5.13 10.34 22.58
CA THR A 572 4.29 9.32 23.23
C THR A 572 4.99 7.98 23.48
N LYS A 573 5.88 7.54 22.59
CA LYS A 573 6.54 6.22 22.63
C LYS A 573 8.07 6.29 22.71
N GLY A 574 8.66 7.47 22.56
CA GLY A 574 10.12 7.67 22.62
C GLY A 574 10.85 7.44 21.30
N ASP A 575 12.13 7.83 21.27
CA ASP A 575 12.98 7.82 20.08
C ASP A 575 13.31 6.41 19.56
N ASP A 576 13.46 5.43 20.44
CA ASP A 576 13.79 4.05 20.04
C ASP A 576 12.65 3.38 19.26
N PHE A 577 11.40 3.71 19.59
CA PHE A 577 10.23 3.24 18.84
C PHE A 577 10.24 3.82 17.42
N VAL A 578 10.42 5.13 17.31
CA VAL A 578 10.45 5.83 16.01
C VAL A 578 11.62 5.34 15.15
N ARG A 579 12.82 5.17 15.71
CA ARG A 579 13.97 4.63 14.96
C ARG A 579 13.71 3.23 14.41
N ARG A 580 13.12 2.32 15.21
CA ARG A 580 12.73 0.99 14.75
C ARG A 580 11.66 1.05 13.65
N LEU A 581 10.66 1.91 13.81
CA LEU A 581 9.63 2.13 12.81
C LEU A 581 10.24 2.59 11.47
N HIS A 582 11.05 3.66 11.47
CA HIS A 582 11.73 4.14 10.25
C HIS A 582 12.67 3.11 9.62
N SER A 583 13.26 2.21 10.41
CA SER A 583 14.07 1.12 9.87
C SER A 583 13.25 0.13 9.03
N SER A 584 11.96 -0.02 9.35
CA SER A 584 11.01 -0.91 8.65
C SER A 584 10.27 -0.23 7.49
N LEU A 585 10.32 1.11 7.40
CA LEU A 585 9.65 1.87 6.35
C LEU A 585 10.36 1.75 5.00
N PRO A 586 9.61 1.82 3.87
CA PRO A 586 10.18 2.01 2.55
C PRO A 586 11.07 3.26 2.56
N LYS A 587 12.33 3.10 2.19
CA LYS A 587 13.25 4.24 2.03
C LYS A 587 13.15 4.79 0.61
N ALA A 588 13.13 6.10 0.47
CA ALA A 588 13.27 6.76 -0.82
C ALA A 588 14.53 6.24 -1.51
N ALA A 589 14.40 5.80 -2.77
CA ALA A 589 15.56 5.56 -3.62
C ALA A 589 16.22 6.94 -3.89
N GLY A 590 17.40 7.17 -3.31
CA GLY A 590 18.22 8.36 -3.57
C GLY A 590 17.66 9.70 -3.07
N GLY A 591 17.08 9.77 -1.86
CA GLY A 591 16.75 11.06 -1.23
C GLY A 591 17.99 11.94 -1.02
N VAL A 592 17.79 13.25 -0.80
CA VAL A 592 18.85 14.28 -0.61
C VAL A 592 19.84 13.95 0.52
N PHE A 593 19.50 12.99 1.38
CA PHE A 593 20.34 12.46 2.47
C PHE A 593 20.75 11.00 2.27
N ALA A 594 20.75 10.49 1.04
CA ALA A 594 21.45 9.25 0.76
C ALA A 594 22.95 9.53 0.91
N PRO A 595 23.68 8.79 1.76
CA PRO A 595 25.14 8.89 1.77
C PRO A 595 25.62 8.63 0.34
N SER A 596 26.55 9.46 -0.12
CA SER A 596 27.29 9.26 -1.37
C SER A 596 27.64 7.80 -1.53
N SER A 597 27.57 7.28 -2.76
CA SER A 597 27.80 5.87 -3.08
C SER A 597 29.14 5.32 -2.60
N GLU A 598 30.06 6.18 -2.18
CA GLU A 598 31.35 5.86 -1.56
C GLU A 598 31.25 5.22 -0.15
N ASP A 599 30.13 5.36 0.57
CA ASP A 599 30.00 4.93 1.99
C ASP A 599 29.13 3.67 2.22
N GLN A 600 28.65 2.99 1.16
CA GLN A 600 27.89 1.76 1.33
C GLN A 600 28.79 0.51 1.38
N PRO A 601 28.68 -0.36 2.41
CA PRO A 601 29.37 -1.64 2.42
C PRO A 601 28.97 -2.44 1.16
N GLY A 602 29.95 -2.86 0.37
CA GLY A 602 29.70 -3.41 -0.95
C GLY A 602 28.80 -4.65 -0.91
N VAL A 603 27.57 -4.56 -1.43
CA VAL A 603 26.56 -5.65 -1.48
C VAL A 603 27.12 -6.96 -2.05
N VAL A 604 27.30 -7.99 -1.22
CA VAL A 604 27.93 -9.26 -1.63
C VAL A 604 26.86 -10.25 -2.14
N PRO A 605 27.17 -11.08 -3.17
CA PRO A 605 26.30 -12.19 -3.56
C PRO A 605 26.03 -13.16 -2.39
N GLY A 606 24.86 -13.80 -2.39
CA GLY A 606 24.49 -14.82 -1.41
C GLY A 606 25.26 -16.13 -1.60
N GLU A 607 25.03 -17.09 -0.71
CA GLU A 607 25.60 -18.43 -0.88
C GLU A 607 24.82 -19.18 -1.97
N THR A 608 23.50 -19.05 -1.97
CA THR A 608 22.59 -19.65 -2.97
C THR A 608 22.18 -18.66 -4.08
N ASP A 609 21.65 -19.19 -5.19
CA ASP A 609 21.14 -18.38 -6.32
C ASP A 609 19.84 -17.66 -5.92
N GLU A 610 19.01 -18.28 -5.06
CA GLU A 610 17.78 -17.70 -4.52
C GLU A 610 18.08 -16.51 -3.59
N GLU A 611 19.03 -16.66 -2.65
CA GLU A 611 19.47 -15.57 -1.79
C GLU A 611 20.06 -14.41 -2.61
N THR A 612 20.88 -14.72 -3.61
CA THR A 612 21.47 -13.71 -4.50
C THR A 612 20.39 -12.95 -5.27
N THR A 613 19.33 -13.64 -5.69
CA THR A 613 18.18 -13.02 -6.35
C THR A 613 17.46 -12.04 -5.42
N GLN A 614 17.17 -12.45 -4.18
CA GLN A 614 16.55 -11.58 -3.18
C GLN A 614 17.43 -10.37 -2.83
N ILE A 615 18.74 -10.57 -2.69
CA ILE A 615 19.71 -9.50 -2.44
C ILE A 615 19.72 -8.52 -3.61
N TYR A 616 19.75 -9.02 -4.85
CA TYR A 616 19.71 -8.20 -6.06
C TYR A 616 18.44 -7.37 -6.14
N GLU A 617 17.27 -7.97 -5.94
CA GLU A 617 16.00 -7.26 -6.02
C GLU A 617 15.85 -6.23 -4.88
N SER A 618 16.32 -6.55 -3.67
CA SER A 618 16.36 -5.60 -2.56
C SER A 618 17.30 -4.42 -2.82
N TRP A 619 18.49 -4.67 -3.36
CA TRP A 619 19.45 -3.63 -3.73
C TRP A 619 18.93 -2.78 -4.89
N ALA A 620 18.48 -3.40 -5.97
CA ALA A 620 17.99 -2.71 -7.15
C ALA A 620 16.76 -1.85 -6.82
N ASN A 621 15.87 -2.32 -5.95
CA ASN A 621 14.75 -1.52 -5.46
C ASN A 621 15.17 -0.23 -4.73
N LYS A 622 16.33 -0.23 -4.07
CA LYS A 622 16.86 0.95 -3.35
C LYS A 622 17.57 1.94 -4.27
N CYS A 623 18.11 1.51 -5.42
CA CYS A 623 18.88 2.37 -6.32
C CYS A 623 18.24 2.59 -7.71
N ARG A 624 17.02 2.06 -7.93
CA ARG A 624 16.24 2.18 -9.18
C ARG A 624 15.93 3.62 -9.58
N PHE A 625 15.90 4.56 -8.64
CA PHE A 625 15.66 5.97 -8.90
C PHE A 625 16.61 6.79 -8.04
N GLU A 626 17.18 7.85 -8.59
CA GLU A 626 18.06 8.77 -7.86
C GLU A 626 18.12 10.12 -8.58
N TYR A 627 18.18 11.20 -7.80
CA TYR A 627 18.50 12.54 -8.29
C TYR A 627 20.01 12.75 -8.21
N CYS A 628 20.63 13.26 -9.27
CA CYS A 628 22.07 13.55 -9.30
C CYS A 628 22.38 14.74 -10.20
N ASP A 629 23.52 15.38 -10.01
CA ASP A 629 24.02 16.40 -10.95
C ASP A 629 24.49 15.71 -12.25
N LEU A 630 23.79 15.98 -13.35
CA LEU A 630 24.15 15.50 -14.69
C LEU A 630 24.87 16.57 -15.51
N SER A 631 25.11 17.75 -14.92
CA SER A 631 25.75 18.85 -15.59
C SER A 631 27.24 18.59 -15.81
N ILE A 632 27.77 19.19 -16.86
CA ILE A 632 29.19 19.26 -17.17
C ILE A 632 29.65 20.65 -16.75
N PRO A 633 30.76 20.78 -16.01
CA PRO A 633 31.36 22.06 -15.70
C PRO A 633 31.53 22.92 -16.95
N ALA A 634 30.99 24.14 -16.92
CA ALA A 634 31.12 25.06 -18.04
C ALA A 634 32.61 25.45 -18.23
N PRO A 635 33.09 25.62 -19.48
CA PRO A 635 34.40 26.22 -19.71
C PRO A 635 34.44 27.62 -19.09
N ALA A 636 35.59 28.01 -18.53
CA ALA A 636 35.75 29.28 -17.83
C ALA A 636 35.19 30.47 -18.65
N PRO A 637 34.42 31.39 -18.04
CA PRO A 637 33.82 32.50 -18.75
C PRO A 637 34.90 33.32 -19.45
N LYS A 638 34.66 33.69 -20.71
CA LYS A 638 35.52 34.65 -21.40
C LYS A 638 35.38 36.00 -20.67
N GLU A 639 36.50 36.68 -20.43
CA GLU A 639 36.51 37.99 -19.78
C GLU A 639 35.49 38.93 -20.47
N GLY A 640 34.42 39.33 -19.74
CA GLY A 640 33.42 40.28 -20.19
C GLY A 640 31.96 39.79 -20.32
N GLU A 641 31.67 38.48 -20.17
CA GLU A 641 30.29 37.97 -20.11
C GLU A 641 29.82 37.75 -18.66
N ASN A 642 28.93 38.63 -18.18
CA ASN A 642 28.31 38.55 -16.83
C ASN A 642 27.00 37.74 -16.80
N THR A 643 26.65 37.00 -17.85
CA THR A 643 25.45 36.16 -17.86
C THR A 643 25.82 34.72 -17.49
N PRO A 644 25.26 34.14 -16.41
CA PRO A 644 25.45 32.73 -16.11
C PRO A 644 24.97 31.88 -17.29
N SER A 645 25.88 31.12 -17.90
CA SER A 645 25.55 30.25 -19.04
C SER A 645 24.70 29.08 -18.55
N ALA A 646 23.61 28.76 -19.26
CA ALA A 646 22.80 27.59 -18.94
C ALA A 646 23.66 26.31 -18.91
N PRO A 647 23.52 25.45 -17.88
CA PRO A 647 24.32 24.25 -17.69
C PRO A 647 24.29 23.36 -18.93
N SER A 648 25.43 22.76 -19.25
CA SER A 648 25.57 21.79 -20.35
C SER A 648 25.55 20.39 -19.78
N TYR A 649 25.01 19.42 -20.50
CA TYR A 649 24.85 18.04 -20.05
C TYR A 649 25.54 17.07 -21.00
N LYS A 650 26.08 15.96 -20.49
CA LYS A 650 26.57 14.84 -21.32
C LYS A 650 25.38 14.02 -21.82
N PHE A 651 24.56 14.66 -22.63
CA PHE A 651 23.19 14.27 -22.92
C PHE A 651 22.85 14.61 -24.37
N TYR A 652 22.17 13.69 -25.06
CA TYR A 652 21.88 13.84 -26.48
C TYR A 652 21.04 15.10 -26.78
N PHE A 653 20.06 15.41 -25.94
CA PHE A 653 19.17 16.57 -26.14
C PHE A 653 19.66 17.84 -25.43
N ASN A 654 20.97 17.98 -25.20
CA ASN A 654 21.56 19.12 -24.48
C ASN A 654 21.14 20.49 -25.06
N ASN A 655 21.12 20.63 -26.39
CA ASN A 655 20.73 21.88 -27.02
C ASN A 655 19.26 22.25 -26.71
N ASP A 656 18.36 21.27 -26.80
CA ASP A 656 16.94 21.47 -26.50
C ASP A 656 16.72 21.77 -25.01
N ALA A 657 17.43 21.07 -24.14
CA ALA A 657 17.41 21.31 -22.70
C ALA A 657 17.90 22.72 -22.36
N ARG A 658 18.95 23.21 -23.01
CA ARG A 658 19.47 24.58 -22.83
C ARG A 658 18.51 25.65 -23.34
N MET A 659 17.84 25.41 -24.47
CA MET A 659 16.82 26.33 -25.00
C MET A 659 15.62 26.48 -24.05
N LEU A 660 15.29 25.43 -23.29
CA LEU A 660 14.17 25.42 -22.36
C LEU A 660 14.55 25.72 -20.90
N ALA A 661 15.82 26.05 -20.63
CA ALA A 661 16.31 26.26 -19.26
C ALA A 661 15.56 27.36 -18.48
N ASN A 662 15.09 28.40 -19.17
CA ASN A 662 14.39 29.53 -18.57
C ASN A 662 12.89 29.55 -18.91
N ALA A 663 12.36 28.46 -19.46
CA ALA A 663 10.96 28.39 -19.88
C ALA A 663 10.07 27.88 -18.75
N ASP A 664 9.24 28.75 -18.17
CA ASP A 664 8.18 28.31 -17.27
C ASP A 664 6.94 27.88 -18.07
N ILE A 665 6.64 26.59 -18.03
CA ILE A 665 5.48 25.99 -18.72
C ILE A 665 4.67 25.21 -17.69
N PRO A 666 3.76 25.85 -16.95
CA PRO A 666 3.20 25.25 -15.75
C PRO A 666 2.45 23.92 -15.94
N LYS A 667 1.69 23.76 -17.03
CA LYS A 667 1.01 22.49 -17.35
C LYS A 667 1.99 21.33 -17.58
N ARG A 668 3.13 21.64 -18.20
CA ARG A 668 4.22 20.68 -18.40
C ARG A 668 4.86 20.36 -17.05
N SER A 669 5.18 21.37 -16.22
CA SER A 669 5.74 21.18 -14.89
C SER A 669 4.87 20.27 -14.02
N LEU A 670 3.55 20.46 -14.05
CA LEU A 670 2.59 19.60 -13.35
C LEU A 670 2.63 18.17 -13.87
N ALA A 671 2.69 17.97 -15.18
CA ALA A 671 2.79 16.65 -15.76
C ALA A 671 4.09 15.94 -15.35
N ILE A 672 5.22 16.65 -15.35
CA ILE A 672 6.51 16.10 -14.90
C ILE A 672 6.45 15.73 -13.41
N ALA A 673 5.90 16.60 -12.56
CA ALA A 673 5.73 16.31 -11.14
C ALA A 673 4.92 15.03 -10.90
N LYS A 674 3.83 14.84 -11.65
CA LYS A 674 3.01 13.61 -11.61
C LYS A 674 3.80 12.37 -12.06
N GLU A 675 4.63 12.49 -13.09
CA GLU A 675 5.50 11.40 -13.56
C GLU A 675 6.53 11.00 -12.51
N LEU A 676 7.27 11.96 -11.94
CA LEU A 676 8.31 11.68 -10.95
C LEU A 676 7.73 11.02 -9.71
N ALA A 677 6.57 11.48 -9.24
CA ALA A 677 5.84 10.84 -8.15
C ALA A 677 5.64 9.35 -8.43
N VAL A 678 5.13 8.97 -9.60
CA VAL A 678 4.90 7.57 -9.98
C VAL A 678 6.21 6.79 -10.15
N LEU A 679 7.22 7.39 -10.79
CA LEU A 679 8.49 6.72 -11.13
C LEU A 679 9.35 6.39 -9.91
N THR A 680 9.27 7.15 -8.82
CA THR A 680 10.04 6.85 -7.59
C THR A 680 9.66 5.50 -6.96
N THR A 681 8.38 5.13 -7.01
CA THR A 681 7.87 3.92 -6.34
C THR A 681 7.59 2.75 -7.28
N ASN A 682 7.27 2.99 -8.56
CA ASN A 682 6.65 1.98 -9.42
C ASN A 682 7.54 1.48 -10.57
N LEU A 683 8.85 1.77 -10.56
CA LEU A 683 9.77 1.24 -11.57
C LEU A 683 9.94 -0.28 -11.41
N PRO A 684 9.89 -1.05 -12.51
CA PRO A 684 10.01 -2.50 -12.46
C PRO A 684 11.44 -2.91 -12.08
N VAL A 685 11.53 -3.77 -11.07
CA VAL A 685 12.77 -4.41 -10.61
C VAL A 685 12.52 -5.90 -10.48
N ALA A 686 13.32 -6.66 -11.22
CA ALA A 686 13.34 -8.11 -11.15
C ALA A 686 14.74 -8.61 -11.53
N TRP A 687 15.11 -9.80 -11.07
CA TRP A 687 16.37 -10.44 -11.47
C TRP A 687 16.57 -10.46 -12.99
N GLY A 688 15.53 -10.79 -13.76
CA GLY A 688 15.61 -10.89 -15.22
C GLY A 688 15.74 -9.54 -15.92
N SER A 689 15.04 -8.51 -15.42
CA SER A 689 15.05 -7.18 -16.02
C SER A 689 14.65 -6.10 -15.01
N SER A 690 15.43 -5.03 -14.94
CA SER A 690 15.27 -3.92 -14.00
C SER A 690 15.45 -2.59 -14.73
N VAL A 691 14.75 -1.55 -14.29
CA VAL A 691 14.88 -0.19 -14.80
C VAL A 691 15.50 0.71 -13.73
N PHE A 692 16.57 1.40 -14.09
CA PHE A 692 17.25 2.39 -13.26
C PHE A 692 17.15 3.76 -13.91
N LEU A 693 16.64 4.76 -13.20
CA LEU A 693 16.53 6.14 -13.63
C LEU A 693 17.47 7.04 -12.84
N ARG A 694 18.04 8.01 -13.54
CA ARG A 694 18.83 9.11 -13.00
C ARG A 694 18.28 10.40 -13.56
N VAL A 695 17.78 11.25 -12.67
CA VAL A 695 17.12 12.51 -13.00
C VAL A 695 18.03 13.64 -12.56
N ASP A 696 18.25 14.63 -13.43
CA ASP A 696 19.04 15.79 -13.02
C ASP A 696 18.37 16.50 -11.83
N GLU A 697 19.17 16.87 -10.84
CA GLU A 697 18.64 17.48 -9.63
C GLU A 697 18.07 18.88 -9.83
N SER A 698 18.62 19.62 -10.81
CA SER A 698 18.21 20.98 -11.15
C SER A 698 17.19 20.99 -12.30
N ARG A 699 17.27 20.03 -13.21
CA ARG A 699 16.51 19.95 -14.46
C ARG A 699 15.83 18.60 -14.60
N VAL A 700 14.72 18.46 -13.91
CA VAL A 700 13.94 17.21 -13.85
C VAL A 700 13.40 16.70 -15.21
N ASP A 701 13.49 17.52 -16.25
CA ASP A 701 13.18 17.17 -17.64
C ASP A 701 14.34 16.46 -18.38
N VAL A 702 15.52 16.40 -17.78
CA VAL A 702 16.72 15.70 -18.24
C VAL A 702 16.84 14.40 -17.46
N ILE A 703 16.61 13.28 -18.15
CA ILE A 703 16.55 11.94 -17.54
C ILE A 703 17.47 11.00 -18.31
N LYS A 704 18.26 10.21 -17.58
CA LYS A 704 18.98 9.06 -18.12
C LYS A 704 18.37 7.79 -17.57
N ALA A 705 18.23 6.78 -18.41
CA ALA A 705 17.71 5.48 -18.05
C ALA A 705 18.71 4.37 -18.41
N LEU A 706 18.86 3.40 -17.50
CA LEU A 706 19.51 2.13 -17.75
C LEU A 706 18.46 1.02 -17.58
N ILE A 707 18.22 0.26 -18.65
CA ILE A 707 17.30 -0.87 -18.63
C ILE A 707 18.13 -2.13 -18.83
N THR A 708 18.08 -3.05 -17.87
CA THR A 708 18.72 -4.35 -18.05
C THR A 708 17.79 -5.22 -18.88
N GLY A 709 18.13 -5.51 -20.13
CA GLY A 709 17.37 -6.41 -20.99
C GLY A 709 17.56 -7.88 -20.59
N PRO A 710 17.05 -8.81 -21.43
CA PRO A 710 17.17 -10.23 -21.18
C PRO A 710 18.60 -10.65 -20.91
N GLU A 711 18.71 -11.66 -20.06
CA GLU A 711 19.98 -12.25 -19.68
C GLU A 711 20.96 -11.22 -19.05
N GLY A 712 20.44 -10.21 -18.34
CA GLY A 712 21.23 -9.28 -17.52
C GLY A 712 22.07 -8.27 -18.32
N THR A 713 21.58 -7.80 -19.47
CA THR A 713 22.35 -6.89 -20.33
C THR A 713 21.96 -5.42 -20.12
N PRO A 714 22.86 -4.51 -19.70
CA PRO A 714 22.52 -3.11 -19.47
C PRO A 714 22.50 -2.26 -20.77
N PHE A 715 21.35 -1.64 -21.06
CA PHE A 715 21.14 -0.73 -22.19
C PHE A 715 20.83 0.70 -21.71
N LEU A 716 21.47 1.70 -22.31
CA LEU A 716 21.36 3.11 -21.89
C LEU A 716 20.49 3.94 -22.84
N PHE A 717 19.70 4.82 -22.25
CA PHE A 717 18.79 5.73 -22.94
C PHE A 717 18.88 7.14 -22.35
N ASP A 718 18.94 8.13 -23.23
CA ASP A 718 18.73 9.54 -22.89
C ASP A 718 17.26 9.89 -23.15
N ILE A 719 16.60 10.54 -22.18
CA ILE A 719 15.17 10.85 -22.20
C ILE A 719 14.97 12.33 -21.88
N PHE A 720 14.31 13.05 -22.78
CA PHE A 720 14.02 14.47 -22.63
C PHE A 720 12.52 14.76 -22.66
N LEU A 721 12.03 15.46 -21.64
CA LEU A 721 10.63 15.87 -21.53
C LEU A 721 10.47 17.26 -22.17
N GLY A 722 10.30 17.34 -23.49
CA GLY A 722 10.31 18.63 -24.23
C GLY A 722 9.18 19.62 -23.88
N ALA A 723 9.17 20.80 -24.52
CA ALA A 723 8.23 21.89 -24.21
C ALA A 723 6.74 21.51 -24.31
N SER A 724 6.40 20.62 -25.25
CA SER A 724 5.04 20.12 -25.44
C SER A 724 4.72 18.89 -24.60
N TYR A 725 5.57 18.55 -23.60
CA TYR A 725 5.40 17.33 -22.85
C TYR A 725 4.05 17.24 -22.15
N ASN A 726 3.58 15.99 -22.17
CA ASN A 726 2.26 15.41 -21.97
C ASN A 726 1.18 15.75 -23.02
N ASN A 727 1.36 16.78 -23.87
CA ASN A 727 0.62 16.85 -25.14
C ASN A 727 1.27 16.01 -26.25
N SER A 728 2.58 15.83 -26.16
CA SER A 728 3.40 15.01 -27.06
C SER A 728 4.26 14.05 -26.24
N PRO A 729 4.69 12.92 -26.84
CA PRO A 729 5.53 11.95 -26.15
C PRO A 729 6.90 12.53 -25.77
N PRO A 730 7.61 11.89 -24.82
CA PRO A 730 8.97 12.26 -24.50
C PRO A 730 9.90 11.96 -25.69
N SER A 731 11.02 12.68 -25.78
CA SER A 731 12.07 12.36 -26.74
C SER A 731 13.02 11.32 -26.13
N VAL A 732 13.22 10.20 -26.82
CA VAL A 732 14.06 9.09 -26.32
C VAL A 732 15.14 8.77 -27.33
N LYS A 733 16.39 8.65 -26.85
CA LYS A 733 17.55 8.27 -27.64
C LYS A 733 18.23 7.05 -27.03
N TYR A 734 18.41 6.00 -27.83
CA TYR A 734 19.21 4.84 -27.46
C TYR A 734 20.70 5.12 -27.62
N MET A 735 21.49 4.89 -26.57
CA MET A 735 22.90 5.31 -26.49
C MET A 735 23.89 4.16 -26.67
N THR A 736 23.49 2.91 -26.42
CA THR A 736 24.39 1.74 -26.48
C THR A 736 24.57 1.24 -27.93
N THR A 737 25.08 2.10 -28.81
CA THR A 737 25.17 1.83 -30.28
C THR A 737 26.59 1.58 -30.78
N ASN A 738 27.58 1.53 -29.88
CA ASN A 738 29.01 1.48 -30.23
C ASN A 738 29.44 2.60 -31.21
N GLY A 739 29.01 3.84 -30.91
CA GLY A 739 29.31 5.01 -31.74
C GLY A 739 28.58 5.00 -33.08
N GLY A 740 27.33 4.54 -33.10
CA GLY A 740 26.51 4.55 -34.31
C GLY A 740 26.64 3.30 -35.20
N ARG A 741 27.35 2.28 -34.75
CA ARG A 741 27.73 1.12 -35.58
C ARG A 741 26.82 -0.08 -35.43
N PHE A 742 26.20 -0.27 -34.27
CA PHE A 742 25.51 -1.51 -33.90
C PHE A 742 23.99 -1.32 -33.82
N ARG A 743 23.26 -2.20 -34.53
CA ARG A 743 21.80 -2.30 -34.50
C ARG A 743 21.37 -3.56 -33.73
N PHE A 744 21.07 -3.41 -32.45
CA PHE A 744 20.76 -4.53 -31.53
C PHE A 744 19.38 -5.14 -31.74
N ASN A 745 18.42 -4.36 -32.22
CA ASN A 745 17.05 -4.79 -32.43
C ASN A 745 16.48 -4.05 -33.66
N PRO A 746 15.53 -4.63 -34.41
CA PRO A 746 14.89 -3.93 -35.52
C PRO A 746 14.31 -2.56 -35.13
N ASN A 747 13.85 -2.41 -33.88
CA ASN A 747 13.32 -1.18 -33.31
C ASN A 747 14.36 -0.28 -32.61
N LEU A 748 15.63 -0.71 -32.50
CA LEU A 748 16.75 0.07 -31.94
C LEU A 748 17.78 0.32 -33.04
N TYR A 749 17.70 1.48 -33.66
CA TYR A 749 18.52 1.83 -34.82
C TYR A 749 19.96 2.13 -34.40
N ALA A 750 20.89 1.93 -35.32
CA ALA A 750 22.31 2.20 -35.07
C ALA A 750 22.56 3.67 -34.75
N ASP A 751 21.80 4.60 -35.36
CA ASP A 751 21.86 6.03 -35.04
C ASP A 751 21.26 6.38 -33.66
N GLY A 752 20.68 5.41 -32.95
CA GLY A 752 20.05 5.56 -31.65
C GLY A 752 18.56 5.89 -31.68
N LYS A 753 17.90 5.88 -32.85
CA LYS A 753 16.44 6.04 -32.93
C LYS A 753 15.73 4.82 -32.32
N VAL A 754 14.71 5.10 -31.50
CA VAL A 754 13.81 4.08 -30.92
C VAL A 754 12.48 4.08 -31.65
N CYS A 755 12.07 2.91 -32.15
CA CYS A 755 10.77 2.71 -32.81
C CYS A 755 9.74 2.15 -31.82
N LEU A 756 8.80 2.98 -31.40
CA LEU A 756 7.69 2.60 -30.53
C LEU A 756 6.47 3.44 -30.90
N SER A 757 5.28 2.82 -30.94
CA SER A 757 4.06 3.52 -31.34
C SER A 757 3.71 4.66 -30.39
N LEU A 758 3.94 4.46 -29.08
CA LEU A 758 3.79 5.51 -28.05
C LEU A 758 4.70 6.72 -28.29
N LEU A 759 5.85 6.55 -28.96
CA LEU A 759 6.74 7.65 -29.33
C LEU A 759 6.40 8.26 -30.70
N GLY A 760 5.36 7.75 -31.38
CA GLY A 760 4.99 8.16 -32.74
C GLY A 760 5.97 7.70 -33.81
N THR A 761 6.90 6.80 -33.49
CA THR A 761 7.97 6.33 -34.40
C THR A 761 7.71 4.95 -34.99
N TRP A 762 6.55 4.36 -34.71
CA TRP A 762 6.11 3.07 -35.23
C TRP A 762 4.59 3.00 -35.38
N SER A 763 4.10 2.05 -36.19
CA SER A 763 2.66 1.82 -36.35
C SER A 763 2.06 1.18 -35.08
N GLY A 764 0.92 1.69 -34.62
CA GLY A 764 0.19 1.16 -33.46
C GLY A 764 -0.57 2.27 -32.72
N PRO A 765 -1.12 1.99 -31.54
CA PRO A 765 -1.67 3.02 -30.66
C PRO A 765 -0.61 4.06 -30.31
N GLY A 766 -0.89 5.32 -30.63
CA GLY A 766 0.01 6.45 -30.40
C GLY A 766 -0.07 7.01 -28.98
N TRP A 767 0.76 8.03 -28.71
CA TRP A 767 0.66 8.84 -27.49
C TRP A 767 -0.74 9.44 -27.33
N ILE A 768 -1.33 9.30 -26.14
CA ILE A 768 -2.59 9.94 -25.79
C ILE A 768 -2.31 11.08 -24.81
N SER A 769 -2.59 12.31 -25.24
CA SER A 769 -2.35 13.51 -24.44
C SER A 769 -3.02 13.40 -23.06
N GLY A 770 -2.25 13.68 -22.01
CA GLY A 770 -2.71 13.68 -20.63
C GLY A 770 -2.97 12.30 -20.02
N LYS A 771 -2.85 11.19 -20.79
CA LYS A 771 -3.15 9.83 -20.32
C LYS A 771 -1.95 8.89 -20.41
N SER A 772 -1.13 9.01 -21.46
CA SER A 772 0.09 8.21 -21.60
C SER A 772 1.17 8.67 -20.62
N THR A 773 2.01 7.76 -20.14
CA THR A 773 3.05 8.07 -19.15
C THR A 773 4.45 7.66 -19.57
N LEU A 774 5.48 8.26 -18.96
CA LEU A 774 6.87 7.84 -19.18
C LEU A 774 7.10 6.40 -18.69
N LEU A 775 6.45 6.01 -17.58
CA LEU A 775 6.50 4.63 -17.08
C LEU A 775 6.03 3.62 -18.15
N GLN A 776 4.94 3.91 -18.87
CA GLN A 776 4.46 3.06 -19.96
C GLN A 776 5.49 2.94 -21.09
N VAL A 777 6.19 4.03 -21.43
CA VAL A 777 7.26 4.00 -22.43
C VAL A 777 8.41 3.09 -21.98
N LEU A 778 8.87 3.23 -20.73
CA LEU A 778 9.95 2.41 -20.16
C LEU A 778 9.59 0.91 -20.14
N ILE A 779 8.38 0.58 -19.66
CA ILE A 779 7.87 -0.80 -19.64
C ILE A 779 7.73 -1.34 -21.06
N SER A 780 7.29 -0.52 -22.03
CA SER A 780 7.15 -0.94 -23.42
C SER A 780 8.51 -1.25 -24.07
N ILE A 781 9.54 -0.44 -23.79
CA ILE A 781 10.92 -0.72 -24.24
C ILE A 781 11.40 -2.03 -23.62
N GLN A 782 11.23 -2.19 -22.31
CA GLN A 782 11.63 -3.38 -21.57
C GLN A 782 10.96 -4.66 -22.09
N SER A 783 9.64 -4.64 -22.30
CA SER A 783 8.84 -5.84 -22.60
C SER A 783 8.74 -6.19 -24.09
N MET A 784 8.76 -5.19 -24.98
CA MET A 784 8.51 -5.41 -26.42
C MET A 784 9.79 -5.36 -27.26
N ILE A 785 10.79 -4.60 -26.83
CA ILE A 785 12.01 -4.37 -27.63
C ILE A 785 13.15 -5.25 -27.11
N LEU A 786 13.36 -5.28 -25.80
CA LEU A 786 14.42 -6.09 -25.18
C LEU A 786 13.91 -7.51 -24.94
N CYS A 787 13.86 -8.33 -26.00
CA CYS A 787 13.38 -9.72 -25.97
C CYS A 787 14.47 -10.73 -26.44
N ASP A 788 14.26 -12.01 -26.12
CA ASP A 788 15.23 -13.10 -26.40
C ASP A 788 15.44 -13.35 -27.90
N GLU A 789 14.37 -13.22 -28.70
CA GLU A 789 14.41 -13.37 -30.16
C GLU A 789 14.08 -12.05 -30.88
N PRO A 790 15.02 -11.08 -30.94
CA PRO A 790 14.79 -9.75 -31.52
C PRO A 790 14.48 -9.78 -33.03
N TYR A 791 14.81 -10.88 -33.72
CA TYR A 791 14.47 -11.10 -35.13
C TYR A 791 12.95 -10.99 -35.39
N LEU A 792 12.12 -11.41 -34.43
CA LEU A 792 10.67 -11.42 -34.57
C LEU A 792 10.04 -10.02 -34.60
N ASN A 793 10.80 -9.00 -34.19
CA ASN A 793 10.34 -7.61 -34.17
C ASN A 793 10.35 -6.95 -35.56
N GLU A 794 10.96 -7.58 -36.58
CA GLU A 794 10.91 -7.07 -37.94
C GLU A 794 9.51 -7.29 -38.56
N PRO A 795 8.91 -6.29 -39.23
CA PRO A 795 7.61 -6.43 -39.87
C PRO A 795 7.56 -7.62 -40.84
N GLY A 796 6.59 -8.50 -40.60
CA GLY A 796 6.35 -9.68 -41.43
C GLY A 796 7.17 -10.92 -41.06
N TRP A 797 8.02 -10.87 -40.03
CA TRP A 797 8.87 -12.00 -39.60
C TRP A 797 8.40 -12.68 -38.30
N SER A 798 7.23 -12.30 -37.78
CA SER A 798 6.73 -12.75 -36.47
C SER A 798 6.53 -14.27 -36.32
N SER A 799 6.38 -15.02 -37.42
CA SER A 799 6.29 -16.49 -37.42
C SER A 799 7.62 -17.19 -37.72
N GLY A 800 8.71 -16.44 -37.89
CA GLY A 800 10.03 -16.94 -38.29
C GLY A 800 10.92 -17.42 -37.14
N GLY A 801 10.35 -17.68 -35.96
CA GLY A 801 11.09 -18.12 -34.78
C GLY A 801 11.85 -19.42 -35.02
N GLY A 802 13.04 -19.54 -34.43
CA GLY A 802 13.90 -20.73 -34.55
C GLY A 802 14.44 -21.05 -35.96
N THR A 803 14.13 -20.25 -36.99
CA THR A 803 14.71 -20.41 -38.34
C THR A 803 16.22 -20.17 -38.33
N PRO A 804 16.99 -20.70 -39.30
CA PRO A 804 18.42 -20.41 -39.41
C PRO A 804 18.75 -18.91 -39.48
N ALA A 805 17.83 -18.12 -40.06
CA ALA A 805 17.95 -16.65 -40.10
C ALA A 805 17.77 -16.03 -38.71
N SER A 806 16.73 -16.44 -37.95
CA SER A 806 16.53 -16.00 -36.57
C SER A 806 17.73 -16.36 -35.68
N LYS A 807 18.22 -17.60 -35.77
CA LYS A 807 19.39 -18.05 -35.00
C LYS A 807 20.66 -17.27 -35.32
N ALA A 808 20.94 -17.03 -36.61
CA ALA A 808 22.09 -16.23 -37.04
C ALA A 808 21.97 -14.77 -36.58
N TYR A 809 20.75 -14.21 -36.60
CA TYR A 809 20.48 -12.87 -36.07
C TYR A 809 20.77 -12.80 -34.56
N SER A 810 20.24 -13.74 -33.78
CA SER A 810 20.49 -13.80 -32.33
C SER A 810 21.97 -14.03 -32.02
N ALA A 811 22.68 -14.89 -32.75
CA ALA A 811 24.12 -15.08 -32.58
C ALA A 811 24.90 -13.77 -32.81
N ASN A 812 24.58 -13.02 -33.86
CA ASN A 812 25.21 -11.72 -34.10
C ASN A 812 24.87 -10.68 -33.02
N VAL A 813 23.62 -10.63 -32.55
CA VAL A 813 23.21 -9.76 -31.44
C VAL A 813 24.00 -10.09 -30.15
N ARG A 814 24.15 -11.37 -29.80
CA ARG A 814 24.95 -11.81 -28.65
C ARG A 814 26.39 -11.32 -28.74
N ARG A 815 27.02 -11.40 -29.91
CA ARG A 815 28.37 -10.84 -30.10
C ARG A 815 28.43 -9.34 -29.85
N MET A 816 27.47 -8.59 -30.37
CA MET A 816 27.39 -7.14 -30.12
C MET A 816 27.15 -6.83 -28.64
N VAL A 817 26.32 -7.64 -27.96
CA VAL A 817 26.01 -7.51 -26.53
C VAL A 817 27.26 -7.72 -25.68
N VAL A 818 27.96 -8.84 -25.86
CA VAL A 818 29.20 -9.13 -25.13
C VAL A 818 30.22 -8.01 -25.35
N HIS A 819 30.42 -7.59 -26.60
CA HIS A 819 31.41 -6.58 -26.95
C HIS A 819 31.10 -5.19 -26.36
N THR A 820 29.86 -4.72 -26.49
CA THR A 820 29.49 -3.33 -26.15
C THR A 820 28.76 -3.22 -24.82
N ALA A 821 27.61 -3.90 -24.70
CA ALA A 821 26.71 -3.72 -23.57
C ALA A 821 27.23 -4.39 -22.29
N MET A 822 28.11 -5.39 -22.40
CA MET A 822 28.77 -6.00 -21.24
C MET A 822 30.20 -5.50 -21.07
N LEU A 823 31.11 -5.90 -21.96
CA LEU A 823 32.54 -5.60 -21.84
C LEU A 823 32.84 -4.09 -21.94
N GLY A 824 32.22 -3.40 -22.90
CA GLY A 824 32.35 -1.95 -23.06
C GLY A 824 31.89 -1.18 -21.82
N ASN A 825 30.70 -1.52 -21.30
CA ASN A 825 30.17 -0.92 -20.08
C ASN A 825 30.99 -1.25 -18.83
N LEU A 826 31.66 -2.40 -18.74
CA LEU A 826 32.55 -2.70 -17.61
C LEU A 826 33.91 -2.00 -17.71
N LYS A 827 34.46 -1.84 -18.92
CA LYS A 827 35.75 -1.16 -19.13
C LYS A 827 35.66 0.35 -18.97
N ALA A 828 34.56 0.92 -19.45
CA ALA A 828 34.30 2.34 -19.42
C ALA A 828 32.85 2.57 -18.96
N PRO A 829 32.57 2.37 -17.66
CA PRO A 829 31.23 2.53 -17.14
C PRO A 829 30.67 3.93 -17.42
N PRO A 830 29.51 4.03 -18.09
CA PRO A 830 28.90 5.31 -18.38
C PRO A 830 28.37 5.94 -17.08
N GLU A 831 28.86 7.13 -16.77
CA GLU A 831 28.25 8.01 -15.77
C GLU A 831 26.81 8.38 -16.18
N PRO A 832 25.87 8.45 -15.23
CA PRO A 832 26.00 8.28 -13.77
C PRO A 832 25.85 6.82 -13.26
N PHE A 833 25.88 5.80 -14.13
CA PHE A 833 25.51 4.42 -13.76
C PHE A 833 26.69 3.51 -13.37
N ALA A 834 27.87 4.05 -13.09
CA ALA A 834 29.07 3.24 -12.87
C ALA A 834 28.91 2.23 -11.72
N ASP A 835 28.37 2.68 -10.59
CA ASP A 835 28.16 1.84 -9.41
C ASP A 835 27.06 0.80 -9.63
N VAL A 836 26.00 1.19 -10.35
CA VAL A 836 24.89 0.31 -10.72
C VAL A 836 25.39 -0.82 -11.63
N ILE A 837 26.16 -0.49 -12.66
CA ILE A 837 26.71 -1.46 -13.61
C ILE A 837 27.68 -2.41 -12.91
N THR A 838 28.60 -1.87 -12.10
CA THR A 838 29.60 -2.68 -11.39
C THR A 838 28.93 -3.64 -10.41
N THR A 839 27.94 -3.17 -9.64
CA THR A 839 27.21 -4.01 -8.69
C THR A 839 26.32 -5.03 -9.39
N HIS A 840 25.65 -4.64 -10.48
CA HIS A 840 24.85 -5.56 -11.30
C HIS A 840 25.69 -6.73 -11.81
N PHE A 841 26.85 -6.45 -12.42
CA PHE A 841 27.74 -7.49 -12.93
C PHE A 841 28.38 -8.34 -11.82
N ARG A 842 28.68 -7.75 -10.67
CA ARG A 842 29.16 -8.49 -9.49
C ARG A 842 28.12 -9.48 -8.97
N LEU A 843 26.88 -9.05 -8.75
CA LEU A 843 25.80 -9.91 -8.25
C LEU A 843 25.40 -11.01 -9.24
N LYS A 844 25.48 -10.73 -10.54
CA LYS A 844 25.15 -11.68 -11.60
C LYS A 844 26.33 -12.50 -12.13
N ALA A 845 27.54 -12.34 -11.57
CA ALA A 845 28.76 -12.95 -12.09
C ALA A 845 28.61 -14.46 -12.33
N ARG A 846 28.09 -15.23 -11.36
CA ARG A 846 27.86 -16.68 -11.49
C ARG A 846 26.94 -17.05 -12.66
N SER A 847 25.81 -16.36 -12.79
CA SER A 847 24.82 -16.60 -13.85
C SER A 847 25.37 -16.20 -15.22
N LEU A 848 26.07 -15.06 -15.31
CA LEU A 848 26.67 -14.60 -16.55
C LEU A 848 27.82 -15.49 -17.02
N LEU A 849 28.62 -16.06 -16.12
CA LEU A 849 29.67 -17.00 -16.50
C LEU A 849 29.09 -18.22 -17.24
N LYS A 850 28.01 -18.80 -16.72
CA LYS A 850 27.28 -19.93 -17.35
C LYS A 850 26.70 -19.53 -18.70
N GLN A 851 26.02 -18.39 -18.76
CA GLN A 851 25.43 -17.85 -19.99
C GLN A 851 26.48 -17.59 -21.07
N LEU A 852 27.66 -17.07 -20.71
CA LEU A 852 28.74 -16.82 -21.66
C LEU A 852 29.31 -18.12 -22.24
N ASP A 853 29.34 -19.22 -21.45
CA ASP A 853 29.71 -20.55 -21.96
C ASP A 853 28.66 -21.06 -22.96
N GLU A 854 27.38 -20.98 -22.62
CA GLU A 854 26.28 -21.36 -23.52
C GLU A 854 26.29 -20.54 -24.82
N TRP A 855 26.52 -19.23 -24.74
CA TRP A 855 26.60 -18.36 -25.91
C TRP A 855 27.80 -18.66 -26.81
N LEU A 856 28.93 -19.11 -26.25
CA LEU A 856 30.06 -19.57 -27.04
C LEU A 856 29.74 -20.87 -27.79
N GLU A 857 28.99 -21.79 -27.17
CA GLU A 857 28.55 -23.04 -27.82
C GLU A 857 27.53 -22.79 -28.94
N LEU A 858 26.67 -21.79 -28.78
CA LEU A 858 25.64 -21.41 -29.75
C LEU A 858 26.16 -20.50 -30.88
N ASP A 859 27.42 -20.09 -30.85
CA ASP A 859 27.99 -19.16 -31.82
C ASP A 859 28.20 -19.80 -33.20
N ASP A 860 27.85 -19.07 -34.28
CA ASP A 860 27.97 -19.57 -35.65
C ASP A 860 29.33 -19.27 -36.32
N GLY A 861 30.30 -18.73 -35.58
CA GLY A 861 31.67 -18.43 -36.02
C GLY A 861 31.81 -17.30 -37.05
N ARG A 862 30.72 -16.61 -37.42
CA ARG A 862 30.74 -15.50 -38.39
C ARG A 862 31.35 -14.22 -37.79
N ALA A 863 31.66 -13.27 -38.66
CA ALA A 863 32.13 -11.95 -38.24
C ALA A 863 31.01 -11.17 -37.56
N LEU A 864 31.38 -10.30 -36.62
CA LEU A 864 30.46 -9.34 -36.03
C LEU A 864 30.01 -8.35 -37.12
N ASP A 865 28.70 -8.29 -37.36
CA ASP A 865 28.08 -7.36 -38.31
C ASP A 865 27.25 -6.32 -37.56
N GLY A 866 27.63 -5.04 -37.67
CA GLY A 866 26.94 -3.95 -36.98
C GLY A 866 25.61 -3.55 -37.60
N GLN A 867 25.40 -3.77 -38.91
CA GLN A 867 24.19 -3.30 -39.61
C GLN A 867 23.01 -4.26 -39.45
N ASN A 868 23.29 -5.52 -39.09
CA ASN A 868 22.30 -6.55 -38.80
C ASN A 868 21.26 -6.70 -39.93
N GLY A 869 21.69 -6.47 -41.17
CA GLY A 869 20.86 -6.57 -42.37
C GLY A 869 20.86 -8.02 -42.83
N GLY A 870 19.68 -8.62 -43.01
CA GLY A 870 19.50 -10.00 -43.46
C GLY A 870 20.05 -10.36 -44.85
N GLY A 871 21.02 -9.61 -45.39
CA GLY A 871 21.81 -9.97 -46.55
C GLY A 871 22.93 -10.92 -46.14
N GLN A 872 23.00 -12.08 -46.79
CA GLN A 872 24.12 -13.02 -46.66
C GLN A 872 25.46 -12.32 -46.96
N ALA A 873 26.18 -11.90 -45.93
CA ALA A 873 27.60 -11.61 -46.05
C ALA A 873 28.37 -12.94 -46.15
N ASN A 874 28.61 -13.39 -47.39
CA ASN A 874 29.46 -14.55 -47.70
C ASN A 874 30.95 -14.21 -47.55
N SER A 875 31.40 -13.92 -46.33
CA SER A 875 32.83 -13.81 -46.05
C SER A 875 33.16 -14.42 -44.70
N ALA A 876 33.43 -15.73 -44.70
CA ALA A 876 34.10 -16.42 -43.60
C ALA A 876 35.58 -15.99 -43.58
N GLY A 877 35.89 -14.92 -42.86
CA GLY A 877 37.27 -14.58 -42.52
C GLY A 877 37.75 -15.48 -41.38
N THR A 878 38.91 -16.11 -41.53
CA THR A 878 39.51 -17.08 -40.59
C THR A 878 39.84 -16.54 -39.18
N GLY A 879 39.61 -15.25 -38.91
CA GLY A 879 39.78 -14.62 -37.60
C GLY A 879 38.48 -14.17 -36.90
N ALA A 880 37.32 -14.37 -37.52
CA ALA A 880 36.04 -13.88 -37.04
C ALA A 880 35.52 -14.62 -35.78
N GLY A 881 35.50 -15.95 -35.79
CA GLY A 881 35.10 -16.76 -34.63
C GLY A 881 35.98 -16.61 -33.39
N GLN A 882 37.19 -16.05 -33.53
CA GLN A 882 38.07 -15.75 -32.39
C GLN A 882 37.69 -14.45 -31.67
N ALA A 883 36.91 -13.55 -32.30
CA ALA A 883 36.56 -12.26 -31.70
C ALA A 883 35.66 -12.42 -30.46
N LEU A 884 34.57 -13.18 -30.58
CA LEU A 884 33.68 -13.45 -29.44
C LEU A 884 34.41 -14.19 -28.32
N SER A 885 35.19 -15.22 -28.65
CA SER A 885 35.95 -15.98 -27.65
C SER A 885 36.91 -15.10 -26.85
N ARG A 886 37.60 -14.15 -27.49
CA ARG A 886 38.46 -13.17 -26.80
C ARG A 886 37.65 -12.24 -25.90
N ASP A 887 36.56 -11.67 -26.40
CA ASP A 887 35.72 -10.75 -25.62
C ASP A 887 35.11 -11.47 -24.42
N VAL A 888 34.67 -12.72 -24.58
CA VAL A 888 34.17 -13.57 -23.49
C VAL A 888 35.27 -13.86 -22.47
N GLN A 889 36.46 -14.28 -22.89
CA GLN A 889 37.57 -14.54 -21.96
C GLN A 889 37.95 -13.30 -21.15
N GLU A 890 38.01 -12.14 -21.80
CA GLU A 890 38.28 -10.88 -21.13
C GLU A 890 37.16 -10.51 -20.14
N LEU A 891 35.89 -10.64 -20.55
CA LEU A 891 34.74 -10.40 -19.69
C LEU A 891 34.73 -11.33 -18.48
N LYS A 892 34.98 -12.63 -18.65
CA LYS A 892 35.12 -13.59 -17.55
C LYS A 892 36.21 -13.17 -16.58
N SER A 893 37.36 -12.70 -17.08
CA SER A 893 38.46 -12.21 -16.24
C SER A 893 38.06 -10.99 -15.40
N LEU A 894 37.25 -10.08 -15.94
CA LEU A 894 36.75 -8.91 -15.21
C LEU A 894 35.68 -9.32 -14.18
N LEU A 895 34.77 -10.23 -14.53
CA LEU A 895 33.78 -10.76 -13.60
C LEU A 895 34.43 -11.47 -12.41
N MET A 896 35.49 -12.26 -12.64
CA MET A 896 36.25 -12.91 -11.56
C MET A 896 37.01 -11.93 -10.66
N LYS A 897 37.42 -10.76 -11.19
CA LYS A 897 38.00 -9.69 -10.36
C LYS A 897 36.94 -9.02 -9.48
N LEU A 898 35.70 -8.92 -9.97
CA LEU A 898 34.58 -8.35 -9.22
C LEU A 898 34.02 -9.31 -8.16
N ASP A 899 33.96 -10.61 -8.46
CA ASP A 899 33.61 -11.67 -7.51
C ASP A 899 34.51 -12.91 -7.68
N PRO A 900 35.58 -13.04 -6.87
CA PRO A 900 36.47 -14.19 -6.89
C PRO A 900 35.79 -15.52 -6.51
N LYS A 901 34.65 -15.49 -5.81
CA LYS A 901 33.92 -16.70 -5.40
C LYS A 901 32.97 -17.22 -6.48
N ALA A 902 32.85 -16.54 -7.62
CA ALA A 902 31.91 -16.92 -8.67
C ALA A 902 32.19 -18.32 -9.29
N THR A 903 33.40 -18.87 -9.14
CA THR A 903 33.79 -20.18 -9.68
C THR A 903 33.59 -21.36 -8.72
N SER A 904 33.45 -21.14 -7.40
CA SER A 904 33.45 -22.23 -6.40
C SER A 904 32.14 -23.02 -6.31
N GLY A 905 31.04 -22.54 -6.92
CA GLY A 905 29.77 -23.27 -6.96
C GLY A 905 29.74 -24.49 -7.89
N ASN A 906 30.82 -24.76 -8.63
CA ASN A 906 30.90 -25.86 -9.61
C ASN A 906 31.58 -27.15 -9.07
N ALA A 907 31.98 -27.20 -7.79
CA ALA A 907 32.77 -28.31 -7.27
C ALA A 907 31.96 -29.43 -6.60
N GLU A 908 30.66 -29.25 -6.30
CA GLU A 908 29.92 -30.24 -5.48
C GLU A 908 28.88 -31.10 -6.23
N SER A 909 28.68 -30.94 -7.55
CA SER A 909 27.71 -31.75 -8.31
C SER A 909 28.31 -32.78 -9.28
N ARG A 910 29.62 -33.00 -9.25
CA ARG A 910 30.28 -34.10 -9.97
C ARG A 910 30.91 -35.10 -9.01
N THR A 911 30.07 -35.92 -8.37
CA THR A 911 30.49 -37.27 -8.00
C THR A 911 30.41 -38.16 -9.24
N GLU A 912 31.58 -38.45 -9.84
CA GLU A 912 31.77 -39.60 -10.75
C GLU A 912 32.10 -40.86 -9.93
N PRO A 913 32.00 -42.09 -10.49
CA PRO A 913 31.32 -42.51 -11.72
C PRO A 913 30.09 -43.41 -11.48
#